data_AF-A0A2E8IZY5-F1
#
_entry.id   AF-A0A2E8IZY5-F1
#
_cell.length_a   1.000
_cell.length_b   1.000
_cell.length_c   1.000
_cell.angle_alpha   90.00
_cell.angle_beta   90.00
_cell.angle_gamma   90.00
#
_symmetry.space_group_name_H-M   'P 1'
#
loop_
_entity.id
_entity.type
_entity.pdbx_description
1 polymer ?
#
loop_
_entity_poly.entity_id
_entity_poly.type
_entity_poly.pdbx_seq_one_letter_code
_entity_poly.pdbx_strand_id
1 'polypeptide(L)'
;MANDKDFKVKNSVQPTRYVEGLGTVVAGTDGPGGLFSTTLYTGTGASLAINNGLNLSGDGGLVWTKRRSSANSNWFLDSVRGGSQILRSNTTEAQFTSSGLEITSFNSNGYTLGTAGDINNSSHTDVSWAFKKTANFFDIVTFTGDGSSNQTISHNLGSVPGMIITKKTNATNNWYTYHRGNNGGTNPEQYWIELDGAGGTQGANANFWYNIAPTSNQFTVGSAFNGNFVAYLFAHNSTSINCGTYTGNGSATGPVVTTGFKPQWLLVKAASSSGDWWIVDSVRGVVDGGNDPRLLPNTSDAEATSNYVKFTSNGFQPEAGFGIVNGSGVKYIYMAIAAVTDTDTLDLSTGSVFNYTPTASKTLKLSNPAASGTNSGATLLYNSTDLAGVADKFSTTLYTGNAGTQTITNGLNLAGDGGLVWTKSRTNSAHHELTDTVRGGGSNGNALRSNGTDTEGAGDLESFTSSGFVMGYNTADGNAAQNYVSWAWKKTPNFFDIVAYTGDGNAGKTISHNLGSVPGMMIIKERNGGRNWAVYHRSLGATKYVYLNTTDAEATHTSIWNDTAPTNSVFSVGTANNTNRNGGTYIAYLFGHNTSSGPIQCGSYTGTGGSGRSVTLGWQPQWVMIKRATGGTANWHVWDSERGIVAGGNDKLLFPDSSSGENTTLNRLDVSSTGFEIPSGNNITVDGSGDTYIYMAIAAEEGASTTYDSSIKWSGGTAPTSPAIGETDVITLDTTDGGTTYRAAHAIDGAK
;
A
#
# COMPACT_ATOMS: atom_id res chain seq x y z
N MET A 1 5.28 11.90 -23.91
CA MET A 1 4.82 13.03 -24.76
C MET A 1 6.03 13.68 -25.40
N ALA A 2 5.90 14.12 -26.65
CA ALA A 2 6.97 14.60 -27.49
C ALA A 2 7.74 15.81 -26.90
N ASN A 3 9.05 15.78 -27.10
CA ASN A 3 10.00 16.83 -26.78
C ASN A 3 9.79 18.03 -27.69
N ASP A 4 9.73 19.24 -27.11
CA ASP A 4 10.22 20.47 -27.73
C ASP A 4 10.18 21.63 -26.72
N LYS A 5 11.31 21.86 -26.03
CA LYS A 5 11.68 23.18 -25.53
C LYS A 5 13.17 23.41 -25.71
N ASP A 6 13.49 24.04 -26.83
CA ASP A 6 14.75 24.73 -27.08
C ASP A 6 15.12 25.65 -25.91
N PHE A 7 16.19 25.32 -25.18
CA PHE A 7 16.87 26.26 -24.30
C PHE A 7 17.88 27.06 -25.13
N LYS A 8 17.51 28.28 -25.55
CA LYS A 8 18.45 29.24 -26.13
C LYS A 8 19.23 29.95 -25.02
N VAL A 9 20.47 29.52 -24.79
CA VAL A 9 21.42 30.31 -23.98
C VAL A 9 22.09 31.33 -24.90
N LYS A 10 21.95 32.61 -24.58
CA LYS A 10 22.64 33.71 -25.27
C LYS A 10 24.10 33.72 -24.81
N ASN A 11 25.03 33.71 -25.76
CA ASN A 11 26.50 33.75 -25.63
C ASN A 11 27.20 32.39 -25.40
N SER A 12 27.52 31.73 -26.52
CA SER A 12 28.73 30.92 -26.85
C SER A 12 29.47 30.09 -25.79
N VAL A 13 28.83 29.67 -24.69
CA VAL A 13 29.39 28.65 -23.77
C VAL A 13 28.57 27.37 -23.94
N GLN A 14 29.17 26.36 -24.58
CA GLN A 14 28.65 24.99 -24.64
C GLN A 14 28.96 24.30 -23.29
N PRO A 15 27.97 23.86 -22.51
CA PRO A 15 28.22 23.02 -21.34
C PRO A 15 28.74 21.66 -21.82
N THR A 16 29.95 21.27 -21.43
CA THR A 16 30.53 19.96 -21.78
C THR A 16 30.05 18.81 -20.91
N ARG A 17 29.26 19.10 -19.86
CA ARG A 17 28.67 18.08 -18.98
C ARG A 17 27.43 18.63 -18.28
N TYR A 18 26.26 18.04 -18.56
CA TYR A 18 25.10 18.15 -17.69
C TYR A 18 25.24 17.07 -16.61
N VAL A 19 25.29 17.48 -15.35
CA VAL A 19 25.06 16.58 -14.21
C VAL A 19 23.88 17.17 -13.47
N GLU A 20 22.69 16.67 -13.77
CA GLU A 20 21.57 16.84 -12.85
C GLU A 20 21.86 15.95 -11.64
N GLY A 21 22.25 16.57 -10.53
CA GLY A 21 22.32 15.93 -9.22
C GLY A 21 20.91 15.71 -8.66
N LEU A 22 20.09 14.94 -9.36
CA LEU A 22 18.94 14.28 -8.75
C LEU A 22 19.48 12.99 -8.14
N GLY A 23 19.39 12.87 -6.82
CA GLY A 23 19.79 11.66 -6.12
C GLY A 23 19.17 10.44 -6.80
N THR A 24 20.01 9.50 -7.23
CA THR A 24 19.59 8.26 -7.87
C THR A 24 18.69 7.50 -6.89
N VAL A 25 17.38 7.59 -7.08
CA VAL A 25 16.43 6.71 -6.40
C VAL A 25 16.62 5.32 -7.00
N VAL A 26 17.14 4.40 -6.21
CA VAL A 26 17.34 3.02 -6.65
C VAL A 26 16.15 2.20 -6.18
N ALA A 27 15.40 1.65 -7.14
CA ALA A 27 14.30 0.73 -6.87
C ALA A 27 14.80 -0.71 -6.82
N GLY A 28 14.40 -1.46 -5.78
CA GLY A 28 14.62 -2.89 -5.68
C GLY A 28 13.58 -3.69 -6.46
N THR A 29 13.82 -4.98 -6.70
CA THR A 29 12.74 -5.89 -7.09
C THR A 29 12.09 -6.41 -5.81
N ASP A 30 10.78 -6.26 -5.70
CA ASP A 30 10.02 -6.76 -4.56
C ASP A 30 10.05 -8.28 -4.51
N GLY A 31 9.99 -8.82 -3.29
CA GLY A 31 9.69 -10.21 -3.01
C GLY A 31 8.22 -10.46 -2.67
N PRO A 32 7.84 -11.69 -2.31
CA PRO A 32 6.45 -12.08 -2.10
C PRO A 32 5.80 -11.10 -1.10
N GLY A 33 4.72 -10.42 -1.53
CA GLY A 33 3.89 -9.56 -0.69
C GLY A 33 4.61 -8.40 0.03
N GLY A 34 5.70 -7.86 -0.52
CA GLY A 34 6.44 -6.76 0.13
C GLY A 34 7.08 -7.16 1.46
N LEU A 35 7.55 -8.41 1.56
CA LEU A 35 8.22 -8.98 2.75
C LEU A 35 9.75 -8.90 2.67
N PHE A 36 10.28 -8.94 1.45
CA PHE A 36 11.72 -9.02 1.15
C PHE A 36 12.03 -8.20 -0.09
N SER A 37 13.25 -7.70 -0.21
CA SER A 37 13.73 -7.10 -1.45
C SER A 37 15.23 -7.35 -1.64
N THR A 38 15.62 -7.59 -2.89
CA THR A 38 17.02 -7.49 -3.31
C THR A 38 17.19 -6.21 -4.13
N THR A 39 18.08 -5.33 -3.69
CA THR A 39 18.33 -4.04 -4.35
C THR A 39 19.80 -3.93 -4.75
N LEU A 40 20.06 -3.66 -6.03
CA LEU A 40 21.39 -3.37 -6.55
C LEU A 40 21.59 -1.87 -6.66
N TYR A 41 22.66 -1.34 -6.10
CA TYR A 41 22.95 0.09 -6.17
C TYR A 41 24.43 0.34 -6.41
N THR A 42 24.73 1.52 -6.93
CA THR A 42 26.10 2.03 -7.01
C THR A 42 26.26 3.08 -5.93
N GLY A 43 27.24 2.92 -5.06
CA GLY A 43 27.53 3.89 -4.02
C GLY A 43 27.86 5.26 -4.60
N THR A 44 27.47 6.31 -3.89
CA THR A 44 27.62 7.70 -4.31
C THR A 44 28.64 8.47 -3.46
N GLY A 45 28.99 7.97 -2.27
CA GLY A 45 29.75 8.72 -1.26
C GLY A 45 28.95 9.83 -0.57
N ALA A 46 27.67 9.98 -0.92
CA ALA A 46 26.73 10.97 -0.41
C ALA A 46 25.46 10.27 0.10
N SER A 47 24.56 11.00 0.77
CA SER A 47 23.28 10.42 1.18
C SER A 47 22.55 9.78 -0.02
N LEU A 48 22.09 8.54 0.14
CA LEU A 48 21.45 7.76 -0.93
C LEU A 48 20.18 7.08 -0.39
N ALA A 49 19.02 7.47 -0.93
CA ALA A 49 17.76 6.81 -0.61
C ALA A 49 17.60 5.52 -1.42
N ILE A 50 17.38 4.41 -0.72
CA ILE A 50 17.04 3.12 -1.31
C ILE A 50 15.53 2.92 -1.12
N ASN A 51 14.79 2.93 -2.23
CA ASN A 51 13.33 2.81 -2.25
C ASN A 51 12.96 1.42 -2.75
N ASN A 52 12.85 0.47 -1.83
CA ASN A 52 12.63 -0.95 -2.15
C ASN A 52 11.23 -1.44 -1.75
N GLY A 53 10.29 -0.52 -1.52
CA GLY A 53 8.90 -0.83 -1.20
C GLY A 53 8.66 -1.36 0.22
N LEU A 54 9.71 -1.61 1.02
CA LEU A 54 9.56 -2.18 2.36
C LEU A 54 9.37 -1.10 3.42
N ASN A 55 8.33 -1.25 4.25
CA ASN A 55 8.10 -0.37 5.39
C ASN A 55 9.00 -0.74 6.59
N LEU A 56 10.24 -0.24 6.58
CA LEU A 56 11.21 -0.51 7.64
C LEU A 56 11.10 0.46 8.83
N SER A 57 10.41 1.60 8.67
CA SER A 57 10.15 2.53 9.77
C SER A 57 8.98 2.10 10.66
N GLY A 58 7.92 1.55 10.06
CA GLY A 58 6.72 1.11 10.77
C GLY A 58 6.81 -0.32 11.28
N ASP A 59 7.20 -1.27 10.41
CA ASP A 59 7.23 -2.70 10.77
C ASP A 59 8.58 -3.12 11.37
N GLY A 60 9.65 -2.41 10.98
CA GLY A 60 11.02 -2.78 11.27
C GLY A 60 11.54 -3.87 10.33
N GLY A 61 12.85 -4.14 10.42
CA GLY A 61 13.50 -5.11 9.57
C GLY A 61 15.03 -5.11 9.68
N LEU A 62 15.64 -5.99 8.88
CA LEU A 62 17.07 -6.14 8.68
C LEU A 62 17.43 -5.66 7.27
N VAL A 63 18.51 -4.90 7.16
CA VAL A 63 19.21 -4.59 5.92
C VAL A 63 20.55 -5.32 5.97
N TRP A 64 20.69 -6.37 5.15
CA TRP A 64 21.94 -7.07 4.92
C TRP A 64 22.56 -6.58 3.62
N THR A 65 23.67 -5.84 3.70
CA THR A 65 24.35 -5.27 2.53
C THR A 65 25.76 -5.82 2.32
N LYS A 66 26.18 -5.88 1.06
CA LYS A 66 27.51 -6.37 0.66
C LYS A 66 27.98 -5.70 -0.64
N ARG A 67 29.24 -5.27 -0.62
CA ARG A 67 29.94 -4.82 -1.83
C ARG A 67 30.21 -5.95 -2.79
N ARG A 68 29.89 -5.70 -4.07
CA ARG A 68 30.07 -6.62 -5.19
C ARG A 68 31.36 -6.36 -5.95
N SER A 69 31.71 -5.09 -6.18
CA SER A 69 32.84 -4.73 -7.05
C SER A 69 34.23 -4.83 -6.43
N SER A 70 34.35 -5.03 -5.10
CA SER A 70 35.63 -5.22 -4.42
C SER A 70 35.45 -5.94 -3.08
N ALA A 71 36.56 -6.39 -2.50
CA ALA A 71 36.55 -7.04 -1.21
C ALA A 71 36.06 -6.06 -0.12
N ASN A 72 35.00 -6.44 0.58
CA ASN A 72 34.52 -5.77 1.78
C ASN A 72 33.64 -6.72 2.62
N SER A 73 33.45 -6.41 3.90
CA SER A 73 32.64 -7.20 4.83
C SER A 73 31.14 -7.19 4.47
N ASN A 74 30.42 -8.19 4.98
CA ASN A 74 28.95 -8.29 4.91
C ASN A 74 28.33 -7.62 6.14
N TRP A 75 27.49 -6.60 5.95
CA TRP A 75 26.99 -5.77 7.04
C TRP A 75 25.53 -6.07 7.35
N PHE A 76 25.23 -6.25 8.64
CA PHE A 76 23.88 -6.41 9.20
C PHE A 76 23.51 -5.16 9.99
N LEU A 77 22.52 -4.42 9.48
CA LEU A 77 21.95 -3.22 10.11
C LEU A 77 20.46 -3.44 10.31
N ASP A 78 19.91 -3.16 11.49
CA ASP A 78 18.48 -3.40 11.73
C ASP A 78 17.81 -2.30 12.55
N SER A 79 16.50 -2.24 12.40
CA SER A 79 15.63 -1.26 13.08
C SER A 79 15.54 -1.44 14.60
N VAL A 80 15.82 -2.63 15.14
CA VAL A 80 15.68 -2.92 16.58
C VAL A 80 16.85 -2.35 17.36
N ARG A 81 18.07 -2.43 16.80
CA ARG A 81 19.30 -1.89 17.39
C ARG A 81 19.61 -0.48 16.91
N GLY A 82 19.11 -0.09 15.73
CA GLY A 82 19.31 1.20 15.10
C GLY A 82 20.33 1.17 13.96
N GLY A 83 20.20 2.09 13.02
CA GLY A 83 20.96 2.13 11.76
C GLY A 83 22.47 2.36 11.89
N SER A 84 22.95 2.73 13.08
CA SER A 84 24.38 2.90 13.40
C SER A 84 25.00 1.69 14.11
N GLN A 85 24.24 0.63 14.37
CA GLN A 85 24.71 -0.56 15.09
C GLN A 85 25.08 -1.66 14.10
N ILE A 86 26.37 -1.81 13.85
CA ILE A 86 26.88 -2.65 12.77
C ILE A 86 27.33 -4.00 13.31
N LEU A 87 26.96 -5.05 12.59
CA LEU A 87 27.53 -6.38 12.74
C LEU A 87 28.09 -6.86 11.39
N ARG A 88 29.22 -7.57 11.43
CA ARG A 88 29.87 -8.12 10.24
C ARG A 88 29.81 -9.65 10.25
N SER A 89 29.14 -10.26 9.28
CA SER A 89 28.91 -11.72 9.29
C SER A 89 30.13 -12.57 8.95
N ASN A 90 31.21 -11.95 8.48
CA ASN A 90 32.48 -12.59 8.20
C ASN A 90 33.53 -12.37 9.30
N THR A 91 33.14 -11.90 10.49
CA THR A 91 34.05 -11.70 11.63
C THR A 91 33.42 -12.11 12.95
N THR A 92 34.29 -12.41 13.92
CA THR A 92 33.91 -12.73 15.30
C THR A 92 33.71 -11.48 16.15
N GLU A 93 34.00 -10.29 15.63
CA GLU A 93 33.98 -9.05 16.38
C GLU A 93 32.59 -8.73 16.96
N ALA A 94 32.58 -8.04 18.09
CA ALA A 94 31.35 -7.53 18.68
C ALA A 94 30.68 -6.50 17.77
N GLN A 95 29.46 -6.11 18.13
CA GLN A 95 28.84 -4.94 17.51
C GLN A 95 29.71 -3.72 17.75
N PHE A 96 29.81 -2.85 16.75
CA PHE A 96 30.39 -1.53 16.92
C PHE A 96 29.39 -0.47 16.47
N THR A 97 29.51 0.70 17.09
CA THR A 97 28.72 1.88 16.76
C THR A 97 29.58 2.83 15.94
N SER A 98 29.06 3.21 14.78
CA SER A 98 29.58 4.26 13.93
C SER A 98 28.82 5.57 14.16
N SER A 99 29.35 6.70 13.67
CA SER A 99 28.78 8.03 13.90
C SER A 99 27.51 8.33 13.07
N GLY A 100 26.67 7.33 12.78
CA GLY A 100 25.38 7.51 12.09
C GLY A 100 25.48 7.82 10.61
N LEU A 101 26.48 7.26 9.92
CA LEU A 101 26.71 7.49 8.49
C LEU A 101 26.25 6.30 7.62
N GLU A 102 25.70 5.26 8.23
CA GLU A 102 25.36 3.99 7.59
C GLU A 102 23.93 4.01 7.09
N ILE A 103 22.97 3.66 7.95
CA ILE A 103 21.55 3.91 7.69
C ILE A 103 21.15 5.10 8.57
N THR A 104 20.97 6.25 7.93
CA THR A 104 20.56 7.49 8.61
C THR A 104 19.08 7.49 8.94
N SER A 105 18.27 6.76 8.17
CA SER A 105 16.85 6.54 8.46
C SER A 105 16.35 5.23 7.88
N PHE A 106 15.53 4.51 8.64
CA PHE A 106 14.60 3.53 8.08
C PHE A 106 13.33 4.27 7.65
N ASN A 107 12.80 3.95 6.48
CA ASN A 107 11.70 4.67 5.84
C ASN A 107 10.49 3.76 5.64
N SER A 108 9.33 4.32 5.30
CA SER A 108 8.11 3.55 5.01
C SER A 108 8.15 2.80 3.67
N ASN A 109 9.18 3.04 2.87
CA ASN A 109 9.39 2.45 1.54
C ASN A 109 10.86 2.02 1.31
N GLY A 110 11.64 1.88 2.38
CA GLY A 110 13.01 1.38 2.33
C GLY A 110 13.88 2.02 3.41
N TYR A 111 15.02 2.59 3.04
CA TYR A 111 15.97 3.19 3.98
C TYR A 111 16.90 4.18 3.28
N THR A 112 17.49 5.09 4.06
CA THR A 112 18.46 6.07 3.57
C THR A 112 19.85 5.70 4.04
N LEU A 113 20.77 5.50 3.10
CA LEU A 113 22.19 5.37 3.36
C LEU A 113 22.80 6.76 3.60
N GLY A 114 23.69 6.87 4.59
CA GLY A 114 24.55 8.04 4.77
C GLY A 114 25.84 7.93 3.96
N THR A 115 26.93 8.53 4.43
CA THR A 115 28.21 8.61 3.69
C THR A 115 29.22 7.49 4.01
N ALA A 116 28.80 6.42 4.70
CA ALA A 116 29.70 5.32 5.07
C ALA A 116 30.32 4.64 3.84
N GLY A 117 31.64 4.78 3.70
CA GLY A 117 32.41 4.26 2.56
C GLY A 117 32.48 2.74 2.47
N ASP A 118 31.98 1.99 3.44
CA ASP A 118 31.91 0.54 3.36
C ASP A 118 30.70 0.04 2.58
N ILE A 119 29.59 0.77 2.64
CA ILE A 119 28.31 0.38 2.03
C ILE A 119 27.79 1.41 1.03
N ASN A 120 28.47 2.55 0.85
CA ASN A 120 28.05 3.63 -0.05
C ASN A 120 29.24 4.45 -0.58
N ASN A 121 30.31 3.78 -1.04
CA ASN A 121 31.45 4.48 -1.65
C ASN A 121 31.21 4.74 -3.14
N SER A 122 31.55 5.95 -3.58
CA SER A 122 31.42 6.38 -4.97
C SER A 122 32.04 5.35 -5.91
N SER A 123 31.35 5.02 -7.00
CA SER A 123 31.77 4.07 -8.06
C SER A 123 31.82 2.58 -7.70
N HIS A 124 31.58 2.19 -6.44
CA HIS A 124 31.44 0.79 -6.07
C HIS A 124 30.01 0.29 -6.27
N THR A 125 29.85 -0.97 -6.70
CA THR A 125 28.54 -1.61 -6.81
C THR A 125 28.30 -2.47 -5.58
N ASP A 126 27.09 -2.39 -5.04
CA ASP A 126 26.68 -3.05 -3.81
C ASP A 126 25.33 -3.76 -4.05
N VAL A 127 25.03 -4.75 -3.21
CA VAL A 127 23.70 -5.37 -3.10
C VAL A 127 23.22 -5.25 -1.67
N SER A 128 21.92 -5.03 -1.54
CA SER A 128 21.21 -5.09 -0.28
C SER A 128 20.09 -6.11 -0.35
N TRP A 129 20.03 -6.98 0.65
CA TRP A 129 18.92 -7.88 0.93
C TRP A 129 18.21 -7.35 2.18
N ALA A 130 17.01 -6.81 1.98
CA ALA A 130 16.21 -6.24 3.05
C ALA A 130 15.07 -7.19 3.43
N PHE A 131 14.90 -7.42 4.73
CA PHE A 131 13.91 -8.30 5.32
C PHE A 131 13.01 -7.50 6.25
N LYS A 132 11.72 -7.43 5.93
CA LYS A 132 10.72 -6.77 6.79
C LYS A 132 10.30 -7.72 7.91
N LYS A 133 10.22 -7.23 9.15
CA LYS A 133 9.64 -8.02 10.24
C LYS A 133 8.18 -8.30 9.90
N THR A 134 7.81 -9.57 9.82
CA THR A 134 6.44 -9.98 9.51
C THR A 134 6.22 -11.40 10.02
N ALA A 135 5.08 -11.62 10.67
CA ALA A 135 4.67 -12.94 11.11
C ALA A 135 4.71 -13.93 9.93
N ASN A 136 5.13 -15.15 10.20
CA ASN A 136 5.36 -16.24 9.25
C ASN A 136 6.44 -15.98 8.20
N PHE A 137 7.28 -14.95 8.38
CA PHE A 137 8.40 -14.66 7.47
C PHE A 137 9.70 -14.39 8.21
N PHE A 138 9.78 -13.30 8.98
CA PHE A 138 11.01 -12.83 9.60
C PHE A 138 10.76 -12.08 10.90
N ASP A 139 11.63 -12.27 11.90
CA ASP A 139 11.62 -11.52 13.16
C ASP A 139 13.03 -11.24 13.69
N ILE A 140 13.16 -10.24 14.54
CA ILE A 140 14.42 -9.84 15.20
C ILE A 140 14.14 -9.66 16.69
N VAL A 141 14.94 -10.34 17.51
CA VAL A 141 14.86 -10.20 18.98
C VAL A 141 16.25 -9.93 19.56
N THR A 142 16.31 -9.11 20.59
CA THR A 142 17.52 -8.94 21.41
C THR A 142 17.28 -9.59 22.76
N PHE A 143 18.33 -10.19 23.34
CA PHE A 143 18.25 -10.84 24.64
C PHE A 143 19.58 -10.79 25.38
N THR A 144 19.52 -10.92 26.70
CA THR A 144 20.71 -11.08 27.55
C THR A 144 20.79 -12.54 27.98
N GLY A 145 21.75 -13.26 27.41
CA GLY A 145 22.13 -14.61 27.80
C GLY A 145 22.65 -14.64 29.23
N ASP A 146 22.07 -15.49 30.07
CA ASP A 146 22.46 -15.63 31.48
C ASP A 146 23.55 -16.68 31.72
N GLY A 147 24.06 -17.32 30.66
CA GLY A 147 25.03 -18.41 30.74
C GLY A 147 24.48 -19.68 31.40
N SER A 148 23.16 -19.74 31.65
CA SER A 148 22.50 -20.90 32.21
C SER A 148 22.17 -21.93 31.13
N SER A 149 21.81 -23.12 31.57
CA SER A 149 21.27 -24.16 30.70
C SER A 149 19.74 -24.04 30.74
N ASN A 150 19.09 -23.77 29.59
CA ASN A 150 17.63 -23.66 29.40
C ASN A 150 17.00 -22.25 29.46
N GLN A 151 17.65 -21.20 28.94
CA GLN A 151 17.00 -19.89 28.85
C GLN A 151 16.05 -19.85 27.64
N THR A 152 14.76 -19.59 27.88
CA THR A 152 13.75 -19.46 26.81
C THR A 152 13.62 -18.00 26.37
N ILE A 153 13.67 -17.77 25.06
CA ILE A 153 13.56 -16.46 24.41
C ILE A 153 12.31 -16.41 23.54
N SER A 154 11.40 -15.49 23.84
CA SER A 154 10.16 -15.29 23.09
C SER A 154 10.40 -14.54 21.77
N HIS A 155 9.58 -14.83 20.75
CA HIS A 155 9.58 -14.15 19.45
C HIS A 155 8.16 -14.05 18.85
N ASN A 156 8.00 -13.21 17.83
CA ASN A 156 6.71 -12.90 17.19
C ASN A 156 6.54 -13.54 15.81
N LEU A 157 7.42 -14.47 15.44
CA LEU A 157 7.38 -15.14 14.13
C LEU A 157 6.06 -15.88 13.84
N GLY A 158 5.28 -16.31 14.84
CA GLY A 158 3.98 -16.96 14.64
C GLY A 158 4.01 -18.36 14.01
N SER A 159 5.20 -18.82 13.59
CA SER A 159 5.51 -20.17 13.10
C SER A 159 6.87 -20.62 13.61
N VAL A 160 7.14 -21.92 13.54
CA VAL A 160 8.42 -22.48 13.98
C VAL A 160 9.54 -21.98 13.07
N PRO A 161 10.60 -21.34 13.61
CA PRO A 161 11.75 -20.89 12.82
C PRO A 161 12.40 -22.04 12.04
N GLY A 162 12.66 -21.81 10.75
CA GLY A 162 13.47 -22.69 9.92
C GLY A 162 14.97 -22.47 10.10
N MET A 163 15.36 -21.23 10.42
CA MET A 163 16.73 -20.80 10.68
C MET A 163 16.74 -19.71 11.76
N ILE A 164 17.68 -19.78 12.69
CA ILE A 164 17.92 -18.74 13.70
C ILE A 164 19.41 -18.41 13.66
N ILE A 165 19.74 -17.16 13.35
CA ILE A 165 21.12 -16.67 13.34
C ILE A 165 21.32 -15.78 14.57
N THR A 166 22.31 -16.09 15.39
CA THR A 166 22.59 -15.33 16.61
C THR A 166 23.97 -14.72 16.59
N LYS A 167 24.09 -13.53 17.20
CA LYS A 167 25.38 -12.86 17.35
C LYS A 167 25.48 -12.14 18.68
N LYS A 168 26.58 -12.38 19.40
CA LYS A 168 26.94 -11.63 20.59
C LYS A 168 27.32 -10.20 20.20
N THR A 169 26.68 -9.23 20.84
CA THR A 169 26.83 -7.81 20.51
C THR A 169 27.82 -7.09 21.42
N ASN A 170 28.10 -7.61 22.62
CA ASN A 170 28.95 -6.92 23.61
C ASN A 170 30.33 -7.55 23.85
N ALA A 171 30.72 -8.58 23.08
CA ALA A 171 32.07 -9.14 23.09
C ALA A 171 32.34 -9.96 21.81
N THR A 172 33.61 -10.22 21.52
CA THR A 172 34.02 -11.12 20.44
C THR A 172 33.47 -12.53 20.67
N ASN A 173 32.78 -13.07 19.66
CA ASN A 173 32.21 -14.42 19.64
C ASN A 173 31.81 -14.79 18.20
N ASN A 174 31.70 -16.08 17.89
CA ASN A 174 31.26 -16.53 16.57
C ASN A 174 29.75 -16.29 16.36
N TRP A 175 29.29 -16.43 15.12
CA TRP A 175 27.88 -16.35 14.75
C TRP A 175 27.22 -17.73 14.79
N TYR A 176 26.52 -18.05 15.87
CA TYR A 176 25.89 -19.37 16.01
C TYR A 176 24.55 -19.43 15.31
N THR A 177 24.37 -20.47 14.50
CA THR A 177 23.20 -20.67 13.64
C THR A 177 22.53 -22.01 13.92
N TYR A 178 21.23 -21.96 14.21
CA TYR A 178 20.33 -23.10 14.15
C TYR A 178 19.75 -23.17 12.73
N HIS A 179 19.66 -24.38 12.19
CA HIS A 179 18.92 -24.63 10.97
C HIS A 179 18.18 -25.97 11.09
N ARG A 180 16.91 -26.00 10.72
CA ARG A 180 16.08 -27.22 10.81
C ARG A 180 16.61 -28.42 10.02
N GLY A 181 17.49 -28.17 9.06
CA GLY A 181 18.19 -29.18 8.26
C GLY A 181 19.54 -29.63 8.82
N ASN A 182 20.03 -29.07 9.93
CA ASN A 182 21.25 -29.55 10.60
C ASN A 182 21.13 -31.05 10.91
N ASN A 183 22.23 -31.79 10.81
CA ASN A 183 22.25 -33.25 10.92
C ASN A 183 21.26 -33.96 9.96
N GLY A 184 21.01 -33.37 8.79
CA GLY A 184 20.03 -33.89 7.84
C GLY A 184 18.58 -33.83 8.35
N GLY A 185 18.28 -32.93 9.30
CA GLY A 185 16.95 -32.74 9.88
C GLY A 185 16.60 -33.64 11.05
N THR A 186 17.53 -34.46 11.53
CA THR A 186 17.33 -35.30 12.72
C THR A 186 17.84 -34.59 13.96
N ASN A 187 16.94 -34.24 14.89
CA ASN A 187 17.23 -33.51 16.13
C ASN A 187 18.13 -32.28 15.92
N PRO A 188 17.79 -31.36 14.99
CA PRO A 188 18.63 -30.24 14.62
C PRO A 188 18.98 -29.32 15.79
N GLU A 189 18.16 -29.28 16.84
CA GLU A 189 18.36 -28.53 18.09
C GLU A 189 19.55 -29.02 18.92
N GLN A 190 20.14 -30.17 18.61
CA GLN A 190 21.37 -30.62 19.24
C GLN A 190 22.61 -30.04 18.56
N TYR A 191 22.47 -29.50 17.35
CA TYR A 191 23.56 -29.16 16.46
C TYR A 191 23.59 -27.67 16.14
N TRP A 192 24.76 -27.17 15.77
CA TRP A 192 24.98 -25.77 15.45
C TRP A 192 25.98 -25.63 14.32
N ILE A 193 25.96 -24.47 13.66
CA ILE A 193 26.90 -24.13 12.60
C ILE A 193 27.24 -22.64 12.69
N GLU A 194 28.41 -22.25 12.21
CA GLU A 194 28.91 -20.87 12.28
C GLU A 194 28.61 -20.14 10.98
N LEU A 195 27.96 -18.97 11.03
CA LEU A 195 27.77 -18.13 9.84
C LEU A 195 29.08 -17.50 9.37
N ASP A 196 30.02 -17.24 10.28
CA ASP A 196 31.34 -16.65 10.01
C ASP A 196 32.43 -17.69 9.73
N GLY A 197 32.08 -18.97 9.65
CA GLY A 197 33.00 -20.08 9.44
C GLY A 197 32.71 -20.93 8.19
N ALA A 198 33.76 -21.55 7.65
CA ALA A 198 33.65 -22.55 6.57
C ALA A 198 33.37 -23.97 7.09
N GLY A 199 33.46 -24.21 8.40
CA GLY A 199 33.22 -25.51 9.01
C GLY A 199 31.78 -26.01 8.77
N GLY A 200 31.60 -27.33 8.69
CA GLY A 200 30.26 -27.94 8.62
C GLY A 200 29.51 -27.85 9.95
N THR A 201 28.35 -28.50 10.02
CA THR A 201 27.57 -28.67 11.25
C THR A 201 28.42 -29.35 12.33
N GLN A 202 28.49 -28.72 13.49
CA GLN A 202 29.24 -29.20 14.65
C GLN A 202 28.41 -30.20 15.45
N GLY A 203 29.08 -31.16 16.10
CA GLY A 203 28.45 -32.26 16.83
C GLY A 203 27.51 -31.83 17.96
N ALA A 204 26.73 -32.79 18.44
CA ALA A 204 25.69 -32.57 19.45
C ALA A 204 26.23 -31.84 20.70
N ASN A 205 25.66 -30.67 21.03
CA ASN A 205 26.08 -29.84 22.16
C ASN A 205 24.93 -28.98 22.69
N ALA A 206 24.46 -29.30 23.90
CA ALA A 206 23.36 -28.60 24.57
C ALA A 206 23.71 -27.16 25.00
N ASN A 207 24.98 -26.75 24.97
CA ASN A 207 25.36 -25.39 25.34
C ASN A 207 24.79 -24.35 24.36
N PHE A 208 24.35 -24.75 23.16
CA PHE A 208 23.80 -23.83 22.17
C PHE A 208 22.28 -23.73 22.22
N TRP A 209 21.55 -24.73 21.74
CA TRP A 209 20.07 -24.70 21.67
C TRP A 209 19.39 -25.58 22.73
N TYR A 210 20.15 -26.00 23.74
CA TYR A 210 19.69 -26.79 24.88
C TYR A 210 18.92 -28.08 24.54
N ASN A 211 19.11 -28.63 23.34
CA ASN A 211 18.37 -29.80 22.86
C ASN A 211 16.83 -29.63 22.93
N ILE A 212 16.33 -28.39 22.84
CA ILE A 212 14.88 -28.11 22.79
C ILE A 212 14.56 -27.47 21.45
N ALA A 213 13.72 -28.15 20.67
CA ALA A 213 13.28 -27.64 19.38
C ALA A 213 12.54 -26.30 19.54
N PRO A 214 12.77 -25.31 18.66
CA PRO A 214 12.05 -24.06 18.70
C PRO A 214 10.56 -24.29 18.38
N THR A 215 9.72 -23.38 18.86
CA THR A 215 8.26 -23.40 18.69
C THR A 215 7.80 -22.18 17.89
N SER A 216 6.49 -21.96 17.75
CA SER A 216 5.96 -20.81 17.01
C SER A 216 6.17 -19.46 17.68
N ASN A 217 6.53 -19.44 18.97
CA ASN A 217 6.66 -18.21 19.76
C ASN A 217 7.88 -18.17 20.69
N GLN A 218 8.71 -19.22 20.74
CA GLN A 218 9.92 -19.24 21.55
C GLN A 218 10.99 -20.19 21.02
N PHE A 219 12.25 -19.88 21.27
CA PHE A 219 13.39 -20.80 21.17
C PHE A 219 14.15 -20.86 22.50
N THR A 220 14.98 -21.88 22.68
CA THR A 220 15.76 -22.06 23.92
C THR A 220 17.24 -22.01 23.63
N VAL A 221 17.99 -21.32 24.49
CA VAL A 221 19.45 -21.24 24.44
C VAL A 221 20.10 -21.88 25.67
N GLY A 222 21.32 -22.39 25.49
CA GLY A 222 22.15 -22.98 26.54
C GLY A 222 23.28 -22.05 27.00
N SER A 223 24.22 -22.62 27.75
CA SER A 223 25.27 -21.87 28.47
C SER A 223 26.30 -21.15 27.58
N ALA A 224 26.39 -21.48 26.29
CA ALA A 224 27.21 -20.75 25.32
C ALA A 224 26.71 -19.31 25.12
N PHE A 225 25.44 -19.04 25.45
CA PHE A 225 24.83 -17.74 25.40
C PHE A 225 24.95 -17.02 26.75
N ASN A 226 26.07 -16.33 26.94
CA ASN A 226 26.34 -15.48 28.10
C ASN A 226 26.70 -14.06 27.63
N GLY A 227 25.89 -13.04 27.97
CA GLY A 227 26.02 -11.65 27.54
C GLY A 227 24.91 -11.19 26.59
N ASN A 228 25.11 -10.09 25.87
CA ASN A 228 24.05 -9.51 25.04
C ASN A 228 24.09 -10.09 23.64
N PHE A 229 22.94 -10.50 23.11
CA PHE A 229 22.78 -11.09 21.79
C PHE A 229 21.66 -10.43 21.00
N VAL A 230 21.77 -10.53 19.68
CA VAL A 230 20.67 -10.39 18.73
C VAL A 230 20.43 -11.73 18.05
N ALA A 231 19.17 -12.07 17.80
CA ALA A 231 18.76 -13.21 16.98
C ALA A 231 17.89 -12.74 15.81
N TYR A 232 18.23 -13.23 14.61
CA TYR A 232 17.47 -13.08 13.39
C TYR A 232 16.76 -14.41 13.10
N LEU A 233 15.43 -14.40 13.11
CA LEU A 233 14.61 -15.60 12.97
C LEU A 233 13.95 -15.60 11.60
N PHE A 234 14.14 -16.67 10.85
CA PHE A 234 13.55 -16.89 9.54
C PHE A 234 12.55 -18.03 9.63
N ALA A 235 11.33 -17.81 9.12
CA ALA A 235 10.29 -18.83 9.13
C ALA A 235 10.61 -19.99 8.18
N HIS A 236 9.85 -21.07 8.33
CA HIS A 236 9.77 -22.13 7.32
C HIS A 236 8.33 -22.31 6.88
N ASN A 237 8.09 -22.12 5.59
CA ASN A 237 6.85 -22.41 4.91
C ASN A 237 7.15 -22.81 3.44
N SER A 238 6.11 -22.97 2.63
CA SER A 238 6.23 -23.32 1.20
C SER A 238 5.65 -22.24 0.29
N THR A 239 5.44 -21.03 0.79
CA THR A 239 4.79 -19.93 0.04
C THR A 239 5.69 -18.70 -0.13
N SER A 240 6.51 -18.37 0.88
CA SER A 240 7.37 -17.18 0.85
C SER A 240 8.82 -17.47 1.24
N ILE A 241 9.07 -18.42 2.14
CA ILE A 241 10.41 -18.78 2.62
C ILE A 241 10.50 -20.26 2.98
N ASN A 242 11.49 -20.97 2.45
CA ASN A 242 11.66 -22.42 2.63
C ASN A 242 13.08 -22.75 3.11
N CYS A 243 13.19 -23.22 4.36
CA CYS A 243 14.40 -23.81 4.91
C CYS A 243 14.40 -25.35 4.81
N GLY A 244 15.47 -25.95 4.31
CA GLY A 244 15.53 -27.41 4.12
C GLY A 244 16.94 -27.98 4.00
N THR A 245 17.03 -29.26 3.63
CA THR A 245 18.29 -29.97 3.39
C THR A 245 18.20 -30.84 2.14
N TYR A 246 19.31 -31.02 1.45
CA TYR A 246 19.44 -31.96 0.34
C TYR A 246 20.81 -32.65 0.38
N THR A 247 20.93 -33.78 -0.31
CA THR A 247 22.20 -34.52 -0.44
C THR A 247 22.73 -34.36 -1.85
N GLY A 248 23.93 -33.80 -2.00
CA GLY A 248 24.59 -33.67 -3.28
C GLY A 248 24.94 -35.04 -3.88
N ASN A 249 24.92 -35.12 -5.20
CA ASN A 249 25.14 -36.36 -5.94
C ASN A 249 26.46 -36.36 -6.76
N GLY A 250 27.21 -35.26 -6.78
CA GLY A 250 28.47 -35.14 -7.52
C GLY A 250 28.31 -35.00 -9.04
N SER A 251 27.08 -34.97 -9.56
CA SER A 251 26.79 -34.87 -10.99
C SER A 251 26.88 -33.42 -11.48
N ALA A 252 27.04 -33.23 -12.79
CA ALA A 252 26.84 -31.94 -13.45
C ALA A 252 25.36 -31.49 -13.41
N THR A 253 24.44 -32.42 -13.18
CA THR A 253 23.03 -32.13 -12.95
C THR A 253 22.67 -32.67 -11.57
N GLY A 254 22.68 -31.78 -10.60
CA GLY A 254 22.44 -32.08 -9.19
C GLY A 254 21.02 -32.53 -8.88
N PRO A 255 20.73 -32.83 -7.61
CA PRO A 255 19.39 -33.20 -7.19
C PRO A 255 18.41 -32.04 -7.40
N VAL A 256 17.17 -32.35 -7.79
CA VAL A 256 16.08 -31.37 -7.81
C VAL A 256 15.63 -31.13 -6.38
N VAL A 257 15.70 -29.88 -5.92
CA VAL A 257 15.30 -29.45 -4.59
C VAL A 257 14.00 -28.68 -4.69
N THR A 258 12.93 -29.19 -4.07
CA THR A 258 11.60 -28.57 -4.10
C THR A 258 11.42 -27.60 -2.93
N THR A 259 11.03 -26.36 -3.22
CA THR A 259 10.78 -25.33 -2.19
C THR A 259 9.31 -24.93 -2.09
N GLY A 260 8.47 -25.31 -3.05
CA GLY A 260 7.07 -24.89 -3.14
C GLY A 260 6.83 -23.67 -4.05
N PHE A 261 7.89 -23.04 -4.54
CA PHE A 261 7.85 -21.81 -5.34
C PHE A 261 9.11 -21.68 -6.20
N LYS A 262 9.10 -20.78 -7.19
CA LYS A 262 10.35 -20.35 -7.86
C LYS A 262 11.14 -19.44 -6.90
N PRO A 263 12.41 -19.74 -6.55
CA PRO A 263 13.19 -18.85 -5.71
C PRO A 263 13.57 -17.55 -6.44
N GLN A 264 13.64 -16.43 -5.71
CA GLN A 264 14.42 -15.26 -6.12
C GLN A 264 15.76 -15.20 -5.43
N TRP A 265 15.91 -15.79 -4.24
CA TRP A 265 17.09 -15.68 -3.41
C TRP A 265 17.34 -17.01 -2.70
N LEU A 266 18.59 -17.42 -2.63
CA LEU A 266 19.00 -18.70 -2.07
C LEU A 266 20.30 -18.55 -1.28
N LEU A 267 20.28 -18.98 -0.02
CA LEU A 267 21.44 -19.22 0.82
C LEU A 267 21.68 -20.72 0.95
N VAL A 268 22.89 -21.19 0.67
CA VAL A 268 23.28 -22.61 0.77
C VAL A 268 24.56 -22.78 1.59
N LYS A 269 24.66 -23.88 2.33
CA LYS A 269 25.86 -24.25 3.07
C LYS A 269 26.08 -25.76 3.09
N ALA A 270 27.32 -26.18 2.83
CA ALA A 270 27.76 -27.55 3.10
C ALA A 270 27.69 -27.82 4.60
N ALA A 271 26.83 -28.75 5.00
CA ALA A 271 26.54 -29.07 6.40
C ALA A 271 27.33 -30.29 6.88
N SER A 272 27.64 -31.25 6.01
CA SER A 272 28.45 -32.43 6.37
C SER A 272 29.91 -32.39 5.89
N SER A 273 30.37 -31.26 5.38
CA SER A 273 31.76 -31.04 4.96
C SER A 273 32.17 -29.57 5.16
N SER A 274 33.46 -29.28 5.02
CA SER A 274 33.94 -27.90 4.96
C SER A 274 33.54 -27.25 3.63
N GLY A 275 33.17 -25.97 3.68
CA GLY A 275 32.80 -25.15 2.54
C GLY A 275 32.12 -23.86 3.01
N ASP A 276 32.30 -22.77 2.26
CA ASP A 276 31.73 -21.47 2.62
C ASP A 276 30.19 -21.43 2.58
N TRP A 277 29.60 -20.33 3.02
CA TRP A 277 28.18 -20.00 2.82
C TRP A 277 28.00 -19.28 1.48
N TRP A 278 26.90 -19.54 0.78
CA TRP A 278 26.72 -19.09 -0.61
C TRP A 278 25.40 -18.38 -0.75
N ILE A 279 25.42 -17.11 -1.19
CA ILE A 279 24.21 -16.37 -1.56
C ILE A 279 24.17 -16.16 -3.07
N VAL A 280 23.10 -16.61 -3.71
CA VAL A 280 22.76 -16.38 -5.12
C VAL A 280 21.32 -15.87 -5.22
N ASP A 281 21.05 -14.99 -6.18
CA ASP A 281 19.71 -14.47 -6.42
C ASP A 281 19.46 -14.09 -7.88
N SER A 282 18.19 -14.10 -8.27
CA SER A 282 17.75 -13.84 -9.64
C SER A 282 17.99 -12.40 -10.09
N VAL A 283 18.11 -11.47 -9.15
CA VAL A 283 18.28 -10.03 -9.43
C VAL A 283 19.70 -9.74 -9.88
N ARG A 284 20.69 -10.40 -9.28
CA ARG A 284 22.08 -10.33 -9.73
C ARG A 284 22.33 -11.12 -11.00
N GLY A 285 21.54 -12.17 -11.25
CA GLY A 285 21.49 -12.87 -12.54
C GLY A 285 21.81 -14.36 -12.47
N VAL A 286 21.09 -15.13 -11.65
CA VAL A 286 21.05 -16.60 -11.80
C VAL A 286 20.39 -16.94 -13.14
N VAL A 287 21.12 -17.58 -14.05
CA VAL A 287 20.67 -17.90 -15.41
C VAL A 287 20.85 -19.38 -15.65
N ASP A 288 19.80 -20.06 -16.11
CA ASP A 288 19.84 -21.48 -16.50
C ASP A 288 21.02 -21.78 -17.44
N GLY A 289 21.96 -22.63 -16.99
CA GLY A 289 23.15 -22.99 -17.77
C GLY A 289 24.19 -21.86 -17.94
N GLY A 290 24.03 -20.75 -17.23
CA GLY A 290 24.91 -19.57 -17.25
C GLY A 290 25.82 -19.46 -16.02
N ASN A 291 26.59 -18.37 -15.95
CA ASN A 291 27.40 -18.07 -14.77
C ASN A 291 26.57 -17.30 -13.74
N ASP A 292 26.38 -17.89 -12.56
CA ASP A 292 25.64 -17.30 -11.44
C ASP A 292 26.54 -16.43 -10.57
N PRO A 293 26.16 -15.16 -10.30
CA PRO A 293 26.85 -14.31 -9.35
C PRO A 293 26.63 -14.74 -7.91
N ARG A 294 27.73 -14.89 -7.17
CA ARG A 294 27.73 -15.31 -5.79
C ARG A 294 28.44 -14.34 -4.87
N LEU A 295 27.88 -14.19 -3.67
CA LEU A 295 28.57 -13.64 -2.51
C LEU A 295 28.68 -14.66 -1.36
N LEU A 296 29.70 -14.48 -0.53
CA LEU A 296 30.01 -15.34 0.62
C LEU A 296 29.77 -14.56 1.93
N PRO A 297 28.76 -14.92 2.75
CA PRO A 297 28.51 -14.31 4.07
C PRO A 297 29.69 -14.35 5.03
N ASN A 298 30.51 -15.40 4.92
CA ASN A 298 31.57 -15.73 5.86
C ASN A 298 32.95 -15.24 5.42
N THR A 299 33.06 -14.54 4.28
CA THR A 299 34.32 -13.93 3.81
C THR A 299 34.10 -12.47 3.42
N SER A 300 35.19 -11.75 3.15
CA SER A 300 35.15 -10.38 2.61
C SER A 300 35.19 -10.33 1.08
N ASP A 301 35.20 -11.48 0.40
CA ASP A 301 35.51 -11.53 -1.02
C ASP A 301 34.49 -10.77 -1.88
N ALA A 302 34.96 -10.23 -3.00
CA ALA A 302 34.11 -9.62 -4.01
C ALA A 302 33.20 -10.67 -4.68
N GLU A 303 32.23 -10.21 -5.46
CA GLU A 303 31.35 -11.12 -6.20
C GLU A 303 32.14 -11.97 -7.20
N ALA A 304 31.89 -13.28 -7.17
CA ALA A 304 32.46 -14.23 -8.10
C ALA A 304 31.34 -14.87 -8.94
N THR A 305 31.66 -15.30 -10.15
CA THR A 305 30.69 -15.87 -11.09
C THR A 305 31.11 -17.26 -11.58
N SER A 306 30.19 -18.22 -11.56
CA SER A 306 30.32 -19.53 -12.21
C SER A 306 28.95 -20.21 -12.23
N ASN A 307 28.76 -21.27 -13.01
CA ASN A 307 27.51 -22.01 -12.99
C ASN A 307 27.40 -22.84 -11.69
N TYR A 308 26.44 -22.52 -10.82
CA TYR A 308 26.26 -23.14 -9.51
C TYR A 308 24.88 -23.77 -9.36
N VAL A 309 23.82 -23.04 -9.71
CA VAL A 309 22.44 -23.46 -9.49
C VAL A 309 21.53 -22.94 -10.58
N LYS A 310 20.48 -23.71 -10.87
CA LYS A 310 19.34 -23.30 -11.67
C LYS A 310 18.11 -23.12 -10.80
N PHE A 311 17.43 -21.99 -10.94
CA PHE A 311 16.11 -21.81 -10.34
C PHE A 311 15.03 -22.41 -11.24
N THR A 312 14.23 -23.31 -10.69
CA THR A 312 13.08 -23.94 -11.36
C THR A 312 11.79 -23.27 -10.91
N SER A 313 10.66 -23.60 -11.56
CA SER A 313 9.35 -23.08 -11.15
C SER A 313 8.92 -23.47 -9.74
N ASN A 314 9.55 -24.48 -9.14
CA ASN A 314 9.16 -25.04 -7.83
C ASN A 314 10.37 -25.34 -6.92
N GLY A 315 11.48 -24.63 -7.12
CA GLY A 315 12.68 -24.74 -6.30
C GLY A 315 13.95 -24.53 -7.10
N PHE A 316 14.98 -25.33 -6.85
CA PHE A 316 16.26 -25.16 -7.52
C PHE A 316 16.96 -26.50 -7.78
N GLN A 317 17.95 -26.49 -8.66
CA GLN A 317 18.80 -27.64 -8.97
C GLN A 317 20.26 -27.18 -9.02
N PRO A 318 21.18 -27.78 -8.24
CA PRO A 318 22.60 -27.50 -8.39
C PRO A 318 23.12 -27.96 -9.78
N GLU A 319 23.91 -27.14 -10.47
CA GLU A 319 24.35 -27.39 -11.87
C GLU A 319 25.87 -27.59 -12.01
N ALA A 320 26.64 -27.45 -10.93
CA ALA A 320 28.09 -27.64 -10.96
C ALA A 320 28.51 -28.98 -10.35
N GLY A 321 29.44 -29.70 -11.00
CA GLY A 321 30.12 -30.89 -10.45
C GLY A 321 31.16 -30.57 -9.35
N PHE A 322 31.10 -29.37 -8.75
CA PHE A 322 32.00 -28.95 -7.68
C PHE A 322 31.42 -29.37 -6.33
N GLY A 323 32.28 -29.81 -5.40
CA GLY A 323 31.91 -30.18 -4.02
C GLY A 323 31.29 -29.07 -3.17
N ILE A 324 31.09 -27.90 -3.78
CA ILE A 324 30.67 -26.66 -3.15
C ILE A 324 29.17 -26.62 -2.89
N VAL A 325 28.34 -27.00 -3.87
CA VAL A 325 26.87 -27.06 -3.74
C VAL A 325 26.30 -28.43 -4.15
N ASN A 326 27.14 -29.33 -4.68
CA ASN A 326 26.71 -30.65 -5.13
C ASN A 326 27.77 -31.75 -4.94
N GLY A 327 28.54 -31.72 -3.86
CA GLY A 327 29.48 -32.78 -3.52
C GLY A 327 28.79 -34.13 -3.31
N SER A 328 29.36 -35.20 -3.86
CA SER A 328 28.79 -36.54 -3.75
C SER A 328 28.69 -36.98 -2.29
N GLY A 329 27.46 -37.27 -1.82
CA GLY A 329 27.17 -37.67 -0.45
C GLY A 329 27.22 -36.54 0.59
N VAL A 330 27.52 -35.30 0.17
CA VAL A 330 27.55 -34.14 1.07
C VAL A 330 26.12 -33.67 1.33
N LYS A 331 25.76 -33.51 2.61
CA LYS A 331 24.50 -32.89 3.01
C LYS A 331 24.66 -31.37 3.01
N TYR A 332 23.70 -30.68 2.43
CA TYR A 332 23.60 -29.24 2.39
C TYR A 332 22.38 -28.79 3.18
N ILE A 333 22.48 -27.62 3.80
CA ILE A 333 21.33 -26.86 4.29
C ILE A 333 21.10 -25.66 3.39
N TYR A 334 19.85 -25.24 3.26
CA TYR A 334 19.50 -24.06 2.47
C TYR A 334 18.35 -23.27 3.08
N MET A 335 18.31 -21.98 2.75
CA MET A 335 17.16 -21.09 2.91
C MET A 335 16.87 -20.44 1.57
N ALA A 336 15.67 -20.66 1.03
CA ALA A 336 15.20 -20.06 -0.21
C ALA A 336 14.06 -19.07 0.07
N ILE A 337 14.00 -17.96 -0.65
CA ILE A 337 12.91 -16.99 -0.60
C ILE A 337 12.24 -16.97 -1.98
N ALA A 338 10.92 -17.05 -2.00
CA ALA A 338 10.13 -17.08 -3.22
C ALA A 338 10.37 -15.83 -4.06
N ALA A 339 10.40 -15.93 -5.37
CA ALA A 339 10.21 -14.79 -6.26
C ALA A 339 8.77 -14.28 -6.12
N VAL A 340 8.50 -13.07 -6.61
CA VAL A 340 7.11 -12.62 -6.81
C VAL A 340 6.49 -13.56 -7.83
N THR A 341 5.71 -14.53 -7.35
CA THR A 341 4.85 -15.33 -8.20
C THR A 341 3.44 -14.88 -7.96
N ASP A 342 2.86 -14.33 -9.00
CA ASP A 342 1.46 -14.57 -9.25
C ASP A 342 1.25 -14.54 -10.76
N THR A 343 1.60 -15.65 -11.43
CA THR A 343 1.46 -15.81 -12.88
C THR A 343 0.28 -16.74 -13.19
N ASP A 344 -0.77 -16.21 -13.81
CA ASP A 344 -1.87 -17.00 -14.35
C ASP A 344 -1.57 -17.40 -15.80
N THR A 345 -2.07 -18.55 -16.25
CA THR A 345 -1.81 -19.08 -17.61
C THR A 345 -3.12 -19.40 -18.33
N LEU A 346 -3.26 -18.94 -19.58
CA LEU A 346 -4.36 -19.31 -20.48
C LEU A 346 -3.85 -20.28 -21.55
N ASP A 347 -4.53 -21.41 -21.71
CA ASP A 347 -4.18 -22.44 -22.68
C ASP A 347 -4.98 -22.29 -23.97
N LEU A 348 -4.31 -21.86 -25.05
CA LEU A 348 -4.93 -21.59 -26.35
C LEU A 348 -5.48 -22.85 -27.04
N SER A 349 -5.15 -24.06 -26.55
CA SER A 349 -5.76 -25.31 -27.02
C SER A 349 -7.15 -25.55 -26.42
N THR A 350 -7.50 -24.86 -25.34
CA THR A 350 -8.75 -25.06 -24.58
C THR A 350 -9.85 -24.06 -24.93
N GLY A 351 -9.50 -22.98 -25.65
CA GLY A 351 -10.46 -21.96 -26.06
C GLY A 351 -9.77 -20.75 -26.71
N SER A 352 -10.60 -19.86 -27.27
CA SER A 352 -10.16 -18.62 -27.92
C SER A 352 -10.69 -17.36 -27.25
N VAL A 353 -11.55 -17.48 -26.23
CA VAL A 353 -12.10 -16.36 -25.44
C VAL A 353 -11.97 -16.68 -23.97
N PHE A 354 -11.38 -15.78 -23.19
CA PHE A 354 -11.09 -15.96 -21.77
C PHE A 354 -11.54 -14.73 -20.97
N ASN A 355 -12.35 -14.97 -19.93
CA ASN A 355 -12.67 -13.96 -18.93
C ASN A 355 -11.58 -13.94 -17.87
N TYR A 356 -10.89 -12.80 -17.73
CA TYR A 356 -9.81 -12.67 -16.78
C TYR A 356 -9.99 -11.42 -15.91
N THR A 357 -10.04 -11.62 -14.60
CA THR A 357 -10.16 -10.53 -13.61
C THR A 357 -9.10 -10.74 -12.55
N PRO A 358 -7.99 -9.97 -12.58
CA PRO A 358 -6.97 -10.08 -11.54
C PRO A 358 -7.56 -9.58 -10.22
N THR A 359 -7.35 -10.35 -9.15
CA THR A 359 -7.70 -9.95 -7.77
C THR A 359 -6.50 -9.42 -6.99
N ALA A 360 -5.33 -9.41 -7.63
CA ALA A 360 -4.04 -8.89 -7.15
C ALA A 360 -3.10 -8.64 -8.35
N SER A 361 -1.92 -8.05 -8.13
CA SER A 361 -0.89 -7.88 -9.17
C SER A 361 -0.44 -9.23 -9.72
N LYS A 362 -0.75 -9.51 -11.00
CA LYS A 362 -0.51 -10.81 -11.65
C LYS A 362 0.15 -10.65 -13.02
N THR A 363 0.96 -11.62 -13.43
CA THR A 363 1.43 -11.77 -14.82
C THR A 363 0.52 -12.78 -15.54
N LEU A 364 0.06 -12.50 -16.75
CA LEU A 364 -0.72 -13.46 -17.54
C LEU A 364 0.11 -14.03 -18.69
N LYS A 365 0.17 -15.36 -18.81
CA LYS A 365 0.89 -16.06 -19.88
C LYS A 365 -0.09 -16.78 -20.81
N LEU A 366 0.05 -16.60 -22.13
CA LEU A 366 -0.59 -17.48 -23.12
C LEU A 366 0.29 -18.72 -23.37
N SER A 367 -0.33 -19.89 -23.44
CA SER A 367 0.35 -21.18 -23.63
C SER A 367 -0.29 -22.01 -24.73
N ASN A 368 0.47 -22.98 -25.26
CA ASN A 368 0.06 -23.90 -26.34
C ASN A 368 -0.52 -23.22 -27.60
N PRO A 369 0.16 -22.19 -28.16
CA PRO A 369 -0.23 -21.65 -29.47
C PRO A 369 -0.17 -22.75 -30.54
N ALA A 370 -1.08 -22.68 -31.52
CA ALA A 370 -1.03 -23.60 -32.66
C ALA A 370 0.33 -23.51 -33.39
N ALA A 371 0.72 -24.61 -34.05
CA ALA A 371 1.98 -24.68 -34.77
C ALA A 371 2.12 -23.55 -35.82
N SER A 372 3.36 -23.11 -36.05
CA SER A 372 3.69 -22.07 -37.04
C SER A 372 3.02 -22.34 -38.40
N GLY A 373 2.42 -21.31 -38.99
CA GLY A 373 1.59 -21.40 -40.19
C GLY A 373 0.09 -21.62 -39.92
N THR A 374 -0.29 -21.85 -38.66
CA THR A 374 -1.69 -21.94 -38.22
C THR A 374 -2.02 -20.78 -37.29
N ASN A 375 -3.15 -20.09 -37.54
CA ASN A 375 -3.59 -18.99 -36.66
C ASN A 375 -4.03 -19.54 -35.29
N SER A 376 -3.62 -18.88 -34.22
CA SER A 376 -4.05 -19.11 -32.85
C SER A 376 -4.11 -17.78 -32.12
N GLY A 377 -5.07 -17.60 -31.21
CA GLY A 377 -5.26 -16.32 -30.56
C GLY A 377 -6.17 -16.41 -29.34
N ALA A 378 -6.15 -15.36 -28.53
CA ALA A 378 -7.02 -15.18 -27.38
C ALA A 378 -7.70 -13.82 -27.43
N THR A 379 -9.00 -13.80 -27.21
CA THR A 379 -9.72 -12.62 -26.77
C THR A 379 -9.77 -12.65 -25.25
N LEU A 380 -9.09 -11.70 -24.62
CA LEU A 380 -9.23 -11.42 -23.20
C LEU A 380 -10.36 -10.41 -22.99
N LEU A 381 -11.26 -10.76 -22.08
CA LEU A 381 -12.17 -9.82 -21.45
C LEU A 381 -11.53 -9.42 -20.11
N TYR A 382 -10.94 -8.23 -20.10
CA TYR A 382 -10.18 -7.68 -18.98
C TYR A 382 -11.05 -6.68 -18.22
N ASN A 383 -11.52 -7.10 -17.05
CA ASN A 383 -12.33 -6.25 -16.19
C ASN A 383 -11.42 -5.47 -15.24
N SER A 384 -11.57 -4.14 -15.17
CA SER A 384 -11.03 -3.42 -14.01
C SER A 384 -11.89 -3.74 -12.79
N THR A 385 -11.26 -4.12 -11.68
CA THR A 385 -11.93 -4.07 -10.38
C THR A 385 -11.41 -2.85 -9.65
N ASP A 386 -12.34 -2.04 -9.19
CA ASP A 386 -12.07 -0.95 -8.27
C ASP A 386 -11.68 -1.56 -6.92
N LEU A 387 -10.39 -1.51 -6.59
CA LEU A 387 -9.82 -2.08 -5.36
C LEU A 387 -10.51 -1.59 -4.07
N ALA A 388 -11.18 -0.42 -4.10
CA ALA A 388 -11.95 0.12 -2.98
C ALA A 388 -13.48 -0.09 -3.12
N GLY A 389 -13.95 -0.49 -4.31
CA GLY A 389 -15.36 -0.53 -4.67
C GLY A 389 -16.06 0.80 -4.40
N VAL A 390 -15.43 1.93 -4.69
CA VAL A 390 -15.96 3.28 -4.56
C VAL A 390 -16.74 3.75 -5.81
N ALA A 391 -16.36 3.34 -7.02
CA ALA A 391 -16.92 3.75 -8.31
C ALA A 391 -18.42 3.43 -8.45
N ASP A 392 -18.85 2.30 -7.88
CA ASP A 392 -20.27 1.94 -7.86
C ASP A 392 -21.03 2.63 -6.72
N LYS A 393 -20.35 3.34 -5.81
CA LYS A 393 -20.92 3.93 -4.60
C LYS A 393 -20.89 5.46 -4.57
N PHE A 394 -19.92 6.07 -5.23
CA PHE A 394 -19.66 7.51 -5.19
C PHE A 394 -19.15 8.01 -6.53
N SER A 395 -19.56 9.23 -6.89
CA SER A 395 -19.04 9.91 -8.07
C SER A 395 -18.93 11.40 -7.82
N THR A 396 -17.83 11.99 -8.30
CA THR A 396 -17.72 13.43 -8.54
C THR A 396 -17.90 13.69 -10.03
N THR A 397 -18.86 14.52 -10.41
CA THR A 397 -19.13 14.81 -11.83
C THR A 397 -19.12 16.31 -12.09
N LEU A 398 -18.30 16.73 -13.05
CA LEU A 398 -18.26 18.10 -13.56
C LEU A 398 -19.13 18.23 -14.80
N TYR A 399 -19.92 19.29 -14.87
CA TYR A 399 -20.73 19.58 -16.04
C TYR A 399 -20.90 21.08 -16.23
N THR A 400 -21.09 21.50 -17.48
CA THR A 400 -21.55 22.85 -17.80
C THR A 400 -23.05 22.79 -18.02
N GLY A 401 -23.79 23.60 -17.30
CA GLY A 401 -25.23 23.65 -17.44
C GLY A 401 -25.67 24.27 -18.76
N ASN A 402 -26.78 23.79 -19.29
CA ASN A 402 -27.25 24.14 -20.64
C ASN A 402 -28.49 25.07 -20.64
N ALA A 403 -28.88 25.60 -19.47
CA ALA A 403 -30.11 26.39 -19.30
C ALA A 403 -31.40 25.66 -19.77
N GLY A 404 -31.39 24.33 -19.71
CA GLY A 404 -32.50 23.45 -20.06
C GLY A 404 -32.47 22.18 -19.20
N THR A 405 -33.19 21.14 -19.63
CA THR A 405 -33.07 19.80 -19.03
C THR A 405 -31.80 19.13 -19.56
N GLN A 406 -31.04 18.45 -18.70
CA GLN A 406 -29.78 17.80 -19.03
C GLN A 406 -29.62 16.49 -18.25
N THR A 407 -29.34 15.39 -18.97
CA THR A 407 -28.96 14.13 -18.34
C THR A 407 -27.49 14.16 -17.96
N ILE A 408 -27.20 13.90 -16.68
CA ILE A 408 -25.86 13.73 -16.14
C ILE A 408 -25.64 12.25 -15.91
N THR A 409 -24.72 11.66 -16.67
CA THR A 409 -24.36 10.24 -16.56
C THR A 409 -23.10 10.11 -15.73
N ASN A 410 -23.19 9.38 -14.62
CA ASN A 410 -22.09 9.19 -13.69
C ASN A 410 -21.91 7.74 -13.23
N GLY A 411 -22.61 6.80 -13.89
CA GLY A 411 -22.50 5.36 -13.62
C GLY A 411 -23.29 4.87 -12.40
N LEU A 412 -23.81 5.75 -11.54
CA LEU A 412 -24.53 5.33 -10.33
C LEU A 412 -26.00 5.03 -10.61
N ASN A 413 -26.46 3.85 -10.19
CA ASN A 413 -27.87 3.46 -10.24
C ASN A 413 -28.68 4.07 -9.09
N LEU A 414 -28.95 5.38 -9.18
CA LEU A 414 -29.69 6.09 -8.14
C LEU A 414 -31.20 5.79 -8.17
N ALA A 415 -31.75 5.46 -9.34
CA ALA A 415 -33.16 5.09 -9.46
C ALA A 415 -33.49 3.75 -8.78
N GLY A 416 -32.62 2.76 -8.90
CA GLY A 416 -32.83 1.43 -8.32
C GLY A 416 -32.37 1.32 -6.87
N ASP A 417 -31.17 1.80 -6.56
CA ASP A 417 -30.52 1.54 -5.27
C ASP A 417 -30.73 2.68 -4.25
N GLY A 418 -31.14 3.85 -4.73
CA GLY A 418 -31.27 5.05 -3.92
C GLY A 418 -29.94 5.78 -3.72
N GLY A 419 -30.01 7.05 -3.35
CA GLY A 419 -28.84 7.86 -3.05
C GLY A 419 -29.13 9.34 -2.83
N LEU A 420 -28.06 10.11 -2.69
CA LEU A 420 -27.98 11.56 -2.53
C LEU A 420 -27.21 12.15 -3.71
N VAL A 421 -27.69 13.26 -4.26
CA VAL A 421 -26.95 14.12 -5.18
C VAL A 421 -26.81 15.49 -4.51
N TRP A 422 -25.56 15.93 -4.35
CA TRP A 422 -25.20 17.24 -3.84
C TRP A 422 -24.59 18.07 -4.96
N THR A 423 -25.29 19.10 -5.43
CA THR A 423 -24.84 19.98 -6.51
C THR A 423 -24.34 21.33 -6.00
N LYS A 424 -23.40 21.92 -6.73
CA LYS A 424 -22.93 23.29 -6.51
C LYS A 424 -22.42 23.92 -7.79
N SER A 425 -22.85 25.14 -8.07
CA SER A 425 -22.20 25.97 -9.09
C SER A 425 -20.84 26.45 -8.61
N ARG A 426 -19.86 26.32 -9.51
CA ARG A 426 -18.45 26.70 -9.31
C ARG A 426 -18.17 28.13 -9.77
N THR A 427 -18.97 28.69 -10.68
CA THR A 427 -18.69 29.98 -11.34
C THR A 427 -19.57 31.14 -10.88
N ASN A 428 -20.61 30.90 -10.08
CA ASN A 428 -21.47 31.95 -9.52
C ASN A 428 -21.68 31.79 -8.01
N SER A 429 -22.29 32.81 -7.39
CA SER A 429 -22.72 32.74 -5.99
C SER A 429 -24.08 32.05 -5.86
N ALA A 430 -24.13 30.73 -6.06
CA ALA A 430 -25.32 29.91 -5.89
C ALA A 430 -25.25 29.00 -4.65
N HIS A 431 -26.41 28.52 -4.21
CA HIS A 431 -26.51 27.61 -3.07
C HIS A 431 -25.94 26.22 -3.39
N HIS A 432 -25.64 25.48 -2.33
CA HIS A 432 -25.38 24.05 -2.38
C HIS A 432 -26.71 23.31 -2.25
N GLU A 433 -27.14 22.53 -3.25
CA GLU A 433 -28.41 21.80 -3.17
C GLU A 433 -28.20 20.31 -2.92
N LEU A 434 -28.93 19.76 -1.95
CA LEU A 434 -28.95 18.35 -1.63
C LEU A 434 -30.32 17.76 -1.96
N THR A 435 -30.36 16.84 -2.92
CA THR A 435 -31.56 16.12 -3.35
C THR A 435 -31.33 14.63 -3.20
N ASP A 436 -32.30 13.89 -2.67
CA ASP A 436 -32.17 12.45 -2.45
C ASP A 436 -33.43 11.66 -2.79
N THR A 437 -33.22 10.36 -2.95
CA THR A 437 -34.23 9.39 -3.36
C THR A 437 -35.28 9.08 -2.28
N VAL A 438 -35.00 9.35 -0.99
CA VAL A 438 -35.99 9.14 0.10
C VAL A 438 -37.06 10.24 0.06
N ARG A 439 -36.67 11.45 -0.34
CA ARG A 439 -37.57 12.60 -0.51
C ARG A 439 -38.15 12.72 -1.92
N GLY A 440 -37.55 12.02 -2.90
CA GLY A 440 -37.97 11.95 -4.29
C GLY A 440 -37.26 12.97 -5.21
N GLY A 441 -37.08 12.58 -6.48
CA GLY A 441 -36.68 13.46 -7.60
C GLY A 441 -37.87 13.66 -8.55
N GLY A 442 -38.08 14.88 -9.05
CA GLY A 442 -39.23 15.26 -9.87
C GLY A 442 -39.09 16.69 -10.40
N SER A 443 -39.88 17.13 -11.38
CA SER A 443 -39.97 18.56 -11.71
C SER A 443 -40.39 19.34 -10.45
N ASN A 444 -39.48 20.15 -9.87
CA ASN A 444 -39.53 20.71 -8.50
C ASN A 444 -39.24 19.71 -7.36
N GLY A 445 -38.23 18.84 -7.52
CA GLY A 445 -37.80 17.88 -6.49
C GLY A 445 -37.48 18.56 -5.16
N ASN A 446 -37.58 17.84 -4.05
CA ASN A 446 -37.36 18.42 -2.72
C ASN A 446 -35.87 18.62 -2.44
N ALA A 447 -35.39 19.87 -2.46
CA ALA A 447 -34.02 20.21 -2.13
C ALA A 447 -33.89 20.85 -0.74
N LEU A 448 -32.71 20.66 -0.17
CA LEU A 448 -32.27 21.37 1.02
C LEU A 448 -30.95 22.08 0.71
N ARG A 449 -30.78 23.28 1.25
CA ARG A 449 -29.58 24.10 1.04
C ARG A 449 -28.63 23.99 2.22
N SER A 450 -27.41 23.49 2.00
CA SER A 450 -26.44 23.25 3.10
C SER A 450 -25.88 24.52 3.71
N ASN A 451 -25.98 25.66 3.01
CA ASN A 451 -25.50 26.96 3.49
C ASN A 451 -26.62 27.84 4.11
N GLY A 452 -27.77 27.25 4.44
CA GLY A 452 -28.93 27.95 4.97
C GLY A 452 -29.66 27.17 6.07
N THR A 453 -30.66 27.82 6.65
CA THR A 453 -31.57 27.18 7.62
C THR A 453 -32.93 26.85 7.03
N ASP A 454 -33.16 27.23 5.77
CA ASP A 454 -34.45 27.14 5.09
C ASP A 454 -35.08 25.75 5.21
N THR A 455 -36.41 25.73 5.21
CA THR A 455 -37.17 24.48 5.09
C THR A 455 -36.91 23.86 3.72
N GLU A 456 -37.31 22.60 3.60
CA GLU A 456 -37.38 21.92 2.31
C GLU A 456 -38.16 22.76 1.29
N GLY A 457 -37.59 22.89 0.09
CA GLY A 457 -38.15 23.68 -1.00
C GLY A 457 -38.00 22.97 -2.34
N ALA A 458 -38.49 23.61 -3.40
CA ALA A 458 -38.27 23.14 -4.76
C ALA A 458 -36.79 23.25 -5.13
N GLY A 459 -36.27 22.20 -5.75
CA GLY A 459 -34.91 22.09 -6.25
C GLY A 459 -34.88 21.62 -7.70
N ASP A 460 -33.65 21.50 -8.20
CA ASP A 460 -33.43 21.52 -9.65
C ASP A 460 -33.24 20.13 -10.28
N LEU A 461 -33.17 19.06 -9.48
CA LEU A 461 -33.03 17.68 -9.99
C LEU A 461 -34.40 17.08 -10.34
N GLU A 462 -34.61 16.80 -11.63
CA GLU A 462 -35.87 16.31 -12.18
C GLU A 462 -36.11 14.81 -11.99
N SER A 463 -35.07 13.97 -12.08
CA SER A 463 -35.23 12.54 -11.82
C SER A 463 -33.89 11.85 -11.54
N PHE A 464 -33.96 10.74 -10.81
CA PHE A 464 -32.86 9.80 -10.68
C PHE A 464 -32.95 8.76 -11.80
N THR A 465 -31.81 8.35 -12.35
CA THR A 465 -31.76 7.34 -13.42
C THR A 465 -30.96 6.12 -12.96
N SER A 466 -30.93 5.07 -13.79
CA SER A 466 -30.12 3.88 -13.51
C SER A 466 -28.61 4.09 -13.75
N SER A 467 -28.19 5.29 -14.15
CA SER A 467 -26.79 5.61 -14.46
C SER A 467 -26.44 7.08 -14.14
N GLY A 468 -27.18 7.70 -13.22
CA GLY A 468 -27.01 9.08 -12.78
C GLY A 468 -28.33 9.79 -12.48
N PHE A 469 -28.51 10.97 -13.04
CA PHE A 469 -29.67 11.83 -12.79
C PHE A 469 -29.96 12.78 -13.96
N VAL A 470 -31.15 13.35 -13.96
CA VAL A 470 -31.57 14.41 -14.89
C VAL A 470 -31.69 15.72 -14.11
N MET A 471 -30.92 16.72 -14.51
CA MET A 471 -31.07 18.09 -14.03
C MET A 471 -32.11 18.82 -14.88
N GLY A 472 -33.05 19.49 -14.21
CA GLY A 472 -33.95 20.45 -14.83
C GLY A 472 -33.35 21.85 -14.87
N TYR A 473 -34.11 22.78 -15.44
CA TYR A 473 -33.71 24.18 -15.51
C TYR A 473 -34.29 25.02 -14.37
N ASN A 474 -33.41 25.76 -13.69
CA ASN A 474 -33.75 26.89 -12.84
C ASN A 474 -32.66 27.96 -12.97
N THR A 475 -33.02 29.22 -12.74
CA THR A 475 -32.20 30.40 -13.01
C THR A 475 -31.05 30.60 -12.02
N ALA A 476 -30.98 29.87 -10.90
CA ALA A 476 -30.03 30.12 -9.83
C ALA A 476 -29.07 28.96 -9.48
N ASP A 477 -29.55 27.74 -9.25
CA ASP A 477 -28.83 26.79 -8.39
C ASP A 477 -28.37 25.46 -9.04
N GLY A 478 -28.99 24.99 -10.13
CA GLY A 478 -28.76 23.61 -10.60
C GLY A 478 -28.40 23.40 -12.08
N ASN A 479 -28.77 24.30 -13.00
CA ASN A 479 -28.44 24.09 -14.43
C ASN A 479 -28.47 25.34 -15.33
N ALA A 480 -28.14 26.51 -14.80
CA ALA A 480 -27.91 27.70 -15.63
C ALA A 480 -26.67 27.52 -16.52
N ALA A 481 -26.39 28.43 -17.46
CA ALA A 481 -25.17 28.40 -18.29
C ALA A 481 -23.90 28.73 -17.46
N GLN A 482 -23.57 27.85 -16.53
CA GLN A 482 -22.53 27.95 -15.49
C GLN A 482 -21.80 26.60 -15.39
N ASN A 483 -20.65 26.58 -14.73
CA ASN A 483 -19.94 25.32 -14.46
C ASN A 483 -20.34 24.80 -13.09
N TYR A 484 -20.67 23.51 -13.02
CA TYR A 484 -21.14 22.84 -11.82
C TYR A 484 -20.22 21.68 -11.43
N VAL A 485 -20.32 21.30 -10.15
CA VAL A 485 -19.91 19.99 -9.65
C VAL A 485 -21.13 19.34 -9.00
N SER A 486 -21.21 18.02 -9.12
CA SER A 486 -22.09 17.20 -8.31
C SER A 486 -21.28 16.11 -7.61
N TRP A 487 -21.58 15.87 -6.34
CA TRP A 487 -21.13 14.71 -5.60
C TRP A 487 -22.33 13.82 -5.35
N ALA A 488 -22.27 12.58 -5.82
CA ALA A 488 -23.37 11.63 -5.70
C ALA A 488 -22.94 10.44 -4.84
N TRP A 489 -23.80 10.03 -3.90
CA TRP A 489 -23.61 8.85 -3.06
C TRP A 489 -24.77 7.89 -3.28
N LYS A 490 -24.48 6.65 -3.68
CA LYS A 490 -25.44 5.55 -3.73
C LYS A 490 -25.59 4.93 -2.34
N LYS A 491 -26.82 4.65 -1.89
CA LYS A 491 -27.06 3.94 -0.64
C LYS A 491 -26.37 2.59 -0.68
N THR A 492 -25.41 2.38 0.20
CA THR A 492 -24.59 1.17 0.20
C THR A 492 -24.17 0.83 1.64
N PRO A 493 -24.38 -0.42 2.11
CA PRO A 493 -23.91 -0.84 3.41
C PRO A 493 -22.42 -0.53 3.60
N ASN A 494 -22.06 -0.18 4.81
CA ASN A 494 -20.76 0.25 5.30
C ASN A 494 -20.23 1.56 4.70
N PHE A 495 -20.97 2.22 3.79
CA PHE A 495 -20.53 3.42 3.07
C PHE A 495 -21.48 4.61 3.27
N PHE A 496 -22.75 4.48 2.90
CA PHE A 496 -23.71 5.58 2.93
C PHE A 496 -25.16 5.10 3.12
N ASP A 497 -25.92 5.77 3.97
CA ASP A 497 -27.36 5.54 4.15
C ASP A 497 -28.12 6.86 4.35
N ILE A 498 -29.42 6.83 4.06
CA ILE A 498 -30.34 7.96 4.21
C ILE A 498 -31.56 7.50 5.00
N VAL A 499 -31.89 8.23 6.06
CA VAL A 499 -33.05 7.95 6.92
C VAL A 499 -33.91 9.18 7.10
N ALA A 500 -35.21 9.06 6.81
CA ALA A 500 -36.22 10.06 7.18
C ALA A 500 -36.93 9.63 8.47
N TYR A 501 -37.20 10.59 9.36
CA TYR A 501 -37.93 10.32 10.61
C TYR A 501 -38.72 11.54 11.09
N THR A 502 -39.67 11.31 11.99
CA THR A 502 -40.44 12.38 12.67
C THR A 502 -40.02 12.44 14.13
N GLY A 503 -39.66 13.64 14.59
CA GLY A 503 -39.30 13.89 15.97
C GLY A 503 -40.49 13.81 16.92
N ASP A 504 -40.23 13.40 18.16
CA ASP A 504 -41.23 13.22 19.22
C ASP A 504 -40.97 14.10 20.45
N GLY A 505 -39.87 14.85 20.46
CA GLY A 505 -39.49 15.72 21.58
C GLY A 505 -39.00 14.99 22.82
N ASN A 506 -38.89 13.65 22.81
CA ASN A 506 -38.47 12.86 23.96
C ASN A 506 -36.98 12.53 23.89
N ALA A 507 -36.29 12.56 25.04
CA ALA A 507 -34.89 12.18 25.11
C ALA A 507 -34.72 10.68 24.81
N GLY A 508 -33.66 10.32 24.09
CA GLY A 508 -33.34 8.94 23.80
C GLY A 508 -34.18 8.31 22.68
N LYS A 509 -34.81 9.12 21.82
CA LYS A 509 -35.44 8.61 20.61
C LYS A 509 -34.40 7.88 19.76
N THR A 510 -34.64 6.61 19.50
CA THR A 510 -33.79 5.76 18.66
C THR A 510 -34.32 5.71 17.22
N ILE A 511 -33.42 5.86 16.25
CA ILE A 511 -33.72 5.82 14.82
C ILE A 511 -32.87 4.73 14.18
N SER A 512 -33.53 3.78 13.51
CA SER A 512 -32.86 2.69 12.81
C SER A 512 -32.27 3.11 11.46
N HIS A 513 -31.14 2.51 11.10
CA HIS A 513 -30.48 2.69 9.81
C HIS A 513 -29.91 1.37 9.28
N ASN A 514 -29.59 1.34 7.99
CA ASN A 514 -29.12 0.16 7.26
C ASN A 514 -27.63 0.20 6.91
N LEU A 515 -26.88 1.12 7.52
CA LEU A 515 -25.44 1.25 7.28
C LEU A 515 -24.67 -0.03 7.61
N GLY A 516 -25.09 -0.86 8.57
CA GLY A 516 -24.39 -2.12 8.91
C GLY A 516 -23.04 -1.93 9.64
N SER A 517 -22.53 -0.70 9.68
CA SER A 517 -21.40 -0.24 10.50
C SER A 517 -21.80 0.97 11.32
N VAL A 518 -20.99 1.30 12.34
CA VAL A 518 -21.19 2.53 13.13
C VAL A 518 -20.90 3.74 12.24
N PRO A 519 -21.84 4.72 12.11
CA PRO A 519 -21.61 5.93 11.34
C PRO A 519 -20.38 6.71 11.83
N GLY A 520 -19.50 7.09 10.91
CA GLY A 520 -18.37 7.98 11.17
C GLY A 520 -18.78 9.44 11.26
N MET A 521 -19.74 9.84 10.42
CA MET A 521 -20.36 11.16 10.38
C MET A 521 -21.86 11.01 10.15
N MET A 522 -22.67 11.82 10.83
CA MET A 522 -24.11 11.94 10.54
C MET A 522 -24.46 13.41 10.37
N ILE A 523 -25.23 13.74 9.34
CA ILE A 523 -25.70 15.09 9.05
C ILE A 523 -27.23 15.08 9.10
N ILE A 524 -27.83 15.85 10.01
CA ILE A 524 -29.27 15.88 10.24
C ILE A 524 -29.85 17.26 9.96
N LYS A 525 -30.96 17.30 9.22
CA LYS A 525 -31.70 18.53 8.92
C LYS A 525 -33.19 18.35 9.11
N GLU A 526 -33.80 19.34 9.77
CA GLU A 526 -35.26 19.50 9.81
C GLU A 526 -35.78 20.00 8.46
N ARG A 527 -36.81 19.34 7.93
CA ARG A 527 -37.41 19.59 6.61
C ARG A 527 -38.58 20.56 6.69
N ASN A 528 -39.37 20.51 7.77
CA ASN A 528 -40.52 21.39 8.00
C ASN A 528 -40.26 22.48 9.07
N GLY A 529 -39.00 22.88 9.25
CA GLY A 529 -38.63 23.96 10.16
C GLY A 529 -37.26 24.59 9.86
N GLY A 530 -37.17 25.89 10.15
CA GLY A 530 -35.95 26.68 9.95
C GLY A 530 -34.90 26.39 11.03
N ARG A 531 -34.02 25.42 10.80
CA ARG A 531 -33.01 24.95 11.77
C ARG A 531 -31.67 24.65 11.10
N ASN A 532 -30.60 24.81 11.89
CA ASN A 532 -29.24 24.46 11.49
C ASN A 532 -29.09 22.94 11.32
N TRP A 533 -28.17 22.57 10.43
CA TRP A 533 -27.78 21.21 10.09
C TRP A 533 -26.86 20.62 11.16
N ALA A 534 -27.41 19.82 12.09
CA ALA A 534 -26.61 19.22 13.16
C ALA A 534 -25.72 18.11 12.62
N VAL A 535 -24.43 18.16 12.96
CA VAL A 535 -23.43 17.17 12.52
C VAL A 535 -22.83 16.45 13.72
N TYR A 536 -22.97 15.13 13.71
CA TYR A 536 -22.22 14.22 14.56
C TYR A 536 -20.95 13.81 13.83
N HIS A 537 -19.84 13.72 14.54
CA HIS A 537 -18.62 13.12 14.03
C HIS A 537 -17.95 12.30 15.13
N ARG A 538 -17.52 11.08 14.80
CA ARG A 538 -16.99 10.11 15.78
C ARG A 538 -15.87 10.66 16.66
N SER A 539 -14.99 11.49 16.10
CA SER A 539 -13.87 12.10 16.84
C SER A 539 -14.29 13.18 17.85
N LEU A 540 -15.50 13.74 17.73
CA LEU A 540 -16.02 14.70 18.72
C LEU A 540 -16.73 14.00 19.90
N GLY A 541 -17.13 12.74 19.69
CA GLY A 541 -17.98 12.00 20.62
C GLY A 541 -19.45 12.44 20.56
N ALA A 542 -20.31 11.73 21.28
CA ALA A 542 -21.76 11.97 21.30
C ALA A 542 -22.19 13.14 22.21
N THR A 543 -21.27 13.76 22.94
CA THR A 543 -21.56 14.91 23.81
C THR A 543 -21.45 16.25 23.08
N LYS A 544 -20.90 16.24 21.86
CA LYS A 544 -20.59 17.44 21.08
C LYS A 544 -21.22 17.40 19.70
N TYR A 545 -21.36 18.57 19.08
CA TYR A 545 -21.82 18.72 17.71
C TYR A 545 -21.15 19.92 17.04
N VAL A 546 -21.22 19.96 15.72
CA VAL A 546 -20.97 21.15 14.89
C VAL A 546 -22.14 21.36 13.94
N TYR A 547 -22.22 22.51 13.28
CA TYR A 547 -23.27 22.78 12.27
C TYR A 547 -22.67 22.86 10.86
N LEU A 548 -23.30 22.17 9.89
CA LEU A 548 -22.84 22.17 8.49
C LEU A 548 -22.96 23.55 7.84
N ASN A 549 -23.95 24.35 8.25
CA ASN A 549 -24.31 25.62 7.62
C ASN A 549 -23.73 26.86 8.31
N THR A 550 -22.71 26.68 9.17
CA THR A 550 -22.10 27.78 9.94
C THR A 550 -20.60 27.58 10.07
N THR A 551 -19.90 28.64 10.47
CA THR A 551 -18.47 28.60 10.78
C THR A 551 -18.16 28.18 12.21
N ASP A 552 -19.18 27.95 13.04
CA ASP A 552 -19.05 27.70 14.47
C ASP A 552 -18.15 26.48 14.78
N ALA A 553 -17.41 26.58 15.88
CA ALA A 553 -16.62 25.49 16.43
C ALA A 553 -17.53 24.44 17.10
N GLU A 554 -16.94 23.35 17.61
CA GLU A 554 -17.68 22.36 18.39
C GLU A 554 -18.34 22.98 19.63
N ALA A 555 -19.54 22.51 19.96
CA ALA A 555 -20.23 22.85 21.20
C ALA A 555 -20.68 21.59 21.92
N THR A 556 -20.73 21.64 23.26
CA THR A 556 -21.22 20.54 24.10
C THR A 556 -22.71 20.73 24.35
N HIS A 557 -23.53 19.71 24.08
CA HIS A 557 -24.98 19.79 24.29
C HIS A 557 -25.61 18.40 24.43
N THR A 558 -26.12 18.10 25.62
CA THR A 558 -26.62 16.77 25.97
C THR A 558 -27.85 16.35 25.17
N SER A 559 -28.68 17.31 24.76
CA SER A 559 -29.94 17.01 24.08
C SER A 559 -29.88 16.84 22.56
N ILE A 560 -28.71 16.95 21.91
CA ILE A 560 -28.60 16.74 20.46
C ILE A 560 -28.58 15.22 20.17
N TRP A 561 -27.58 14.51 20.71
CA TRP A 561 -27.35 13.07 20.51
C TRP A 561 -27.70 12.20 21.73
N ASN A 562 -28.33 12.78 22.75
CA ASN A 562 -28.64 12.10 24.02
C ASN A 562 -27.39 11.54 24.73
N ASP A 563 -26.23 12.17 24.55
CA ASP A 563 -24.92 11.67 24.99
C ASP A 563 -24.66 10.18 24.65
N THR A 564 -25.30 9.67 23.60
CA THR A 564 -25.29 8.25 23.23
C THR A 564 -24.66 8.09 21.85
N ALA A 565 -23.52 7.39 21.78
CA ALA A 565 -22.88 7.10 20.49
C ALA A 565 -23.78 6.20 19.62
N PRO A 566 -23.78 6.39 18.29
CA PRO A 566 -24.52 5.51 17.39
C PRO A 566 -23.91 4.10 17.40
N THR A 567 -24.72 3.13 16.97
CA THR A 567 -24.33 1.72 16.80
C THR A 567 -24.31 1.37 15.31
N ASN A 568 -24.16 0.09 14.98
CA ASN A 568 -24.19 -0.38 13.59
C ASN A 568 -25.60 -0.42 12.96
N SER A 569 -26.65 -0.19 13.75
CA SER A 569 -28.04 -0.33 13.30
C SER A 569 -28.97 0.78 13.80
N VAL A 570 -28.55 1.56 14.80
CA VAL A 570 -29.35 2.68 15.34
C VAL A 570 -28.48 3.86 15.77
N PHE A 571 -29.02 5.07 15.68
CA PHE A 571 -28.53 6.25 16.39
C PHE A 571 -29.61 6.82 17.31
N SER A 572 -29.20 7.58 18.33
CA SER A 572 -30.12 8.21 19.28
C SER A 572 -30.05 9.73 19.22
N VAL A 573 -31.18 10.39 19.42
CA VAL A 573 -31.29 11.85 19.50
C VAL A 573 -31.93 12.24 20.83
N GLY A 574 -31.55 13.41 21.36
CA GLY A 574 -32.14 13.95 22.59
C GLY A 574 -33.40 14.78 22.31
N THR A 575 -33.63 15.83 23.09
CA THR A 575 -34.81 16.72 22.96
C THR A 575 -34.56 17.98 22.10
N ALA A 576 -33.37 18.15 21.52
CA ALA A 576 -33.03 19.35 20.77
C ALA A 576 -33.91 19.52 19.52
N ASN A 577 -34.39 20.74 19.27
CA ASN A 577 -35.19 21.03 18.07
C ASN A 577 -34.43 20.83 16.75
N ASN A 578 -33.10 20.84 16.78
CA ASN A 578 -32.28 20.58 15.59
C ASN A 578 -32.32 19.11 15.14
N THR A 579 -32.68 18.19 16.03
CA THR A 579 -32.66 16.73 15.74
C THR A 579 -33.93 16.00 16.15
N ASN A 580 -34.80 16.55 17.01
CA ASN A 580 -35.96 15.83 17.55
C ASN A 580 -37.12 16.72 18.04
N ARG A 581 -37.44 17.83 17.38
CA ARG A 581 -38.64 18.63 17.70
C ARG A 581 -39.89 17.74 17.55
N ASN A 582 -40.80 17.80 18.52
CA ASN A 582 -42.08 17.09 18.42
C ASN A 582 -42.85 17.52 17.15
N GLY A 583 -43.17 16.55 16.28
CA GLY A 583 -43.80 16.78 14.98
C GLY A 583 -42.88 17.38 13.89
N GLY A 584 -41.60 17.61 14.19
CA GLY A 584 -40.58 17.99 13.21
C GLY A 584 -40.27 16.81 12.29
N THR A 585 -40.16 17.04 10.98
CA THR A 585 -39.75 16.01 10.02
C THR A 585 -38.28 16.19 9.69
N TYR A 586 -37.51 15.11 9.70
CA TYR A 586 -36.05 15.16 9.55
C TYR A 586 -35.58 14.25 8.41
N ILE A 587 -34.41 14.58 7.88
CA ILE A 587 -33.58 13.71 7.05
C ILE A 587 -32.20 13.60 7.69
N ALA A 588 -31.66 12.39 7.74
CA ALA A 588 -30.32 12.09 8.21
C ALA A 588 -29.52 11.43 7.08
N TYR A 589 -28.34 11.98 6.79
CA TYR A 589 -27.33 11.39 5.92
C TYR A 589 -26.24 10.76 6.79
N LEU A 590 -26.05 9.45 6.66
CA LEU A 590 -25.14 8.67 7.50
C LEU A 590 -23.98 8.18 6.63
N PHE A 591 -22.76 8.55 7.00
CA PHE A 591 -21.53 8.17 6.31
C PHE A 591 -20.77 7.13 7.12
N GLY A 592 -20.29 6.09 6.45
CA GLY A 592 -19.51 5.01 7.03
C GLY A 592 -18.16 5.46 7.58
N HIS A 593 -17.56 4.58 8.37
CA HIS A 593 -16.15 4.67 8.73
C HIS A 593 -15.54 3.28 8.60
N ASN A 594 -14.57 3.16 7.69
CA ASN A 594 -13.80 1.96 7.49
C ASN A 594 -12.32 2.28 7.71
N THR A 595 -11.60 1.42 8.43
CA THR A 595 -10.16 1.57 8.65
C THR A 595 -9.37 0.72 7.65
N SER A 596 -8.27 1.26 7.13
CA SER A 596 -7.17 0.58 6.41
C SER A 596 -7.49 -0.16 5.10
N SER A 597 -8.76 -0.35 4.70
CA SER A 597 -9.10 -1.01 3.42
C SER A 597 -10.50 -0.71 2.87
N GLY A 598 -11.24 0.25 3.45
CA GLY A 598 -12.59 0.59 2.97
C GLY A 598 -12.65 1.97 2.31
N PRO A 599 -13.66 2.23 1.46
CA PRO A 599 -13.70 3.38 0.58
C PRO A 599 -14.00 4.72 1.27
N ILE A 600 -14.27 4.74 2.58
CA ILE A 600 -14.57 5.97 3.33
C ILE A 600 -13.96 5.92 4.74
N GLN A 601 -13.35 7.04 5.16
CA GLN A 601 -12.78 7.18 6.49
C GLN A 601 -13.11 8.54 7.12
N CYS A 602 -13.75 8.50 8.28
CA CYS A 602 -13.92 9.65 9.18
C CYS A 602 -12.89 9.65 10.31
N GLY A 603 -12.22 10.77 10.55
CA GLY A 603 -11.18 10.88 11.57
C GLY A 603 -10.88 12.30 12.00
N SER A 604 -9.80 12.48 12.74
CA SER A 604 -9.35 13.81 13.18
C SER A 604 -7.84 13.91 13.18
N TYR A 605 -7.35 15.15 13.14
CA TYR A 605 -5.96 15.48 13.38
C TYR A 605 -5.87 16.77 14.21
N THR A 606 -4.76 16.95 14.90
CA THR A 606 -4.43 18.21 15.59
C THR A 606 -3.54 19.04 14.69
N GLY A 607 -3.82 20.32 14.49
CA GLY A 607 -2.98 21.19 13.68
C GLY A 607 -1.64 21.48 14.36
N THR A 608 -0.57 21.61 13.58
CA THR A 608 0.76 22.01 14.10
C THR A 608 1.01 23.51 13.94
N GLY A 609 0.36 24.18 12.99
CA GLY A 609 0.74 25.52 12.56
C GLY A 609 1.96 25.52 11.64
N GLY A 610 2.49 24.35 11.27
CA GLY A 610 3.70 24.16 10.49
C GLY A 610 3.42 23.56 9.11
N SER A 611 4.42 23.50 8.24
CA SER A 611 4.29 22.85 6.92
C SER A 611 4.37 21.32 7.05
N GLY A 612 3.64 20.61 6.18
CA GLY A 612 3.84 19.18 5.92
C GLY A 612 3.15 18.24 6.88
N ARG A 613 1.98 18.64 7.39
CA ARG A 613 1.13 17.76 8.21
C ARG A 613 0.50 16.70 7.32
N SER A 614 0.91 15.44 7.48
CA SER A 614 0.28 14.31 6.80
C SER A 614 -0.80 13.63 7.65
N VAL A 615 -1.82 13.11 6.97
CA VAL A 615 -2.88 12.26 7.52
C VAL A 615 -2.91 10.98 6.71
N THR A 616 -2.55 9.86 7.34
CA THR A 616 -2.51 8.54 6.70
C THR A 616 -3.88 7.88 6.72
N LEU A 617 -4.36 7.49 5.54
CA LEU A 617 -5.59 6.73 5.30
C LEU A 617 -5.28 5.28 4.86
N GLY A 618 -4.09 5.05 4.31
CA GLY A 618 -3.68 3.78 3.69
C GLY A 618 -4.01 3.68 2.19
N TRP A 619 -4.62 4.72 1.63
CA TRP A 619 -5.01 4.85 0.22
C TRP A 619 -5.05 6.34 -0.17
N GLN A 620 -4.98 6.62 -1.46
CA GLN A 620 -5.15 7.98 -1.99
C GLN A 620 -6.62 8.40 -1.92
N PRO A 621 -6.99 9.57 -1.37
CA PRO A 621 -8.36 10.05 -1.42
C PRO A 621 -8.67 10.75 -2.75
N GLN A 622 -9.88 10.57 -3.29
CA GLN A 622 -10.43 11.39 -4.38
C GLN A 622 -11.28 12.56 -3.89
N TRP A 623 -11.79 12.50 -2.66
CA TRP A 623 -12.64 13.54 -2.09
C TRP A 623 -12.34 13.68 -0.60
N VAL A 624 -12.18 14.92 -0.13
CA VAL A 624 -11.86 15.22 1.28
C VAL A 624 -12.69 16.42 1.76
N MET A 625 -13.35 16.26 2.91
CA MET A 625 -14.01 17.35 3.63
C MET A 625 -13.38 17.53 5.02
N ILE A 626 -13.06 18.78 5.37
CA ILE A 626 -12.44 19.14 6.65
C ILE A 626 -13.23 20.24 7.36
N LYS A 627 -13.36 20.11 8.68
CA LYS A 627 -13.85 21.17 9.57
C LYS A 627 -12.91 21.36 10.75
N ARG A 628 -12.56 22.62 10.99
CA ARG A 628 -11.94 23.05 12.26
C ARG A 628 -12.95 22.88 13.39
N ALA A 629 -12.68 21.98 14.32
CA ALA A 629 -13.53 21.67 15.45
C ALA A 629 -13.23 22.55 16.66
N THR A 630 -11.95 22.92 16.89
CA THR A 630 -11.55 23.79 18.03
C THR A 630 -10.75 25.00 17.57
N GLY A 631 -10.59 26.00 18.46
CA GLY A 631 -9.72 27.16 18.20
C GLY A 631 -10.40 28.39 17.58
N GLY A 632 -11.69 28.32 17.28
CA GLY A 632 -12.48 29.43 16.76
C GLY A 632 -13.28 29.08 15.51
N THR A 633 -13.81 30.09 14.83
CA THR A 633 -14.67 29.92 13.67
C THR A 633 -13.86 29.65 12.39
N ALA A 634 -14.36 28.75 11.54
CA ALA A 634 -13.84 28.51 10.19
C ALA A 634 -14.88 27.74 9.35
N ASN A 635 -14.92 28.02 8.05
CA ASN A 635 -15.79 27.33 7.10
C ASN A 635 -15.47 25.83 7.00
N TRP A 636 -16.43 25.04 6.51
CA TRP A 636 -16.20 23.70 6.01
C TRP A 636 -15.44 23.75 4.70
N HIS A 637 -14.49 22.86 4.47
CA HIS A 637 -13.70 22.84 3.25
C HIS A 637 -13.90 21.52 2.51
N VAL A 638 -14.17 21.56 1.20
CA VAL A 638 -14.33 20.39 0.34
C VAL A 638 -13.43 20.46 -0.89
N TRP A 639 -12.63 19.41 -1.08
CA TRP A 639 -11.77 19.19 -2.23
C TRP A 639 -12.08 17.86 -2.91
N ASP A 640 -11.81 17.78 -4.21
CA ASP A 640 -11.80 16.51 -4.95
C ASP A 640 -10.85 16.53 -6.17
N SER A 641 -10.46 15.33 -6.60
CA SER A 641 -9.51 15.10 -7.69
C SER A 641 -10.00 15.66 -9.02
N GLU A 642 -11.29 15.54 -9.33
CA GLU A 642 -11.89 16.02 -10.58
C GLU A 642 -11.79 17.54 -10.74
N ARG A 643 -12.01 18.30 -9.64
CA ARG A 643 -11.79 19.74 -9.65
C ARG A 643 -10.30 20.08 -9.62
N GLY A 644 -9.45 19.20 -9.10
CA GLY A 644 -8.00 19.34 -9.16
C GLY A 644 -7.39 19.58 -7.80
N ILE A 645 -7.33 18.52 -6.99
CA ILE A 645 -6.32 18.41 -5.94
C ILE A 645 -5.00 18.05 -6.63
N VAL A 646 -4.08 19.00 -6.73
CA VAL A 646 -2.82 18.80 -7.47
C VAL A 646 -1.68 19.00 -6.50
N ALA A 647 -0.85 17.97 -6.33
CA ALA A 647 0.34 18.03 -5.49
C ALA A 647 1.20 19.28 -5.85
N GLY A 648 1.35 20.20 -4.90
CA GLY A 648 2.15 21.42 -5.07
C GLY A 648 1.51 22.51 -5.94
N GLY A 649 0.20 22.42 -6.23
CA GLY A 649 -0.57 23.40 -7.01
C GLY A 649 -1.58 24.19 -6.17
N ASN A 650 -2.43 25.00 -6.83
CA ASN A 650 -3.60 25.58 -6.16
C ASN A 650 -4.74 24.55 -6.17
N ASP A 651 -5.36 24.33 -5.02
CA ASP A 651 -6.45 23.39 -4.84
C ASP A 651 -7.80 24.09 -4.97
N LYS A 652 -8.66 23.51 -5.81
CA LYS A 652 -10.01 24.05 -5.99
C LYS A 652 -10.89 23.72 -4.79
N LEU A 653 -11.37 24.76 -4.12
CA LEU A 653 -12.04 24.67 -2.83
C LEU A 653 -13.47 25.21 -2.89
N LEU A 654 -14.41 24.46 -2.31
CA LEU A 654 -15.79 24.89 -2.05
C LEU A 654 -16.11 24.78 -0.56
N PHE A 655 -17.09 25.58 -0.13
CA PHE A 655 -17.49 25.68 1.27
C PHE A 655 -18.98 25.32 1.42
N PRO A 656 -19.32 24.13 1.97
CA PRO A 656 -20.71 23.71 2.24
C PRO A 656 -21.59 24.75 2.96
N ASP A 657 -20.98 25.60 3.78
CA ASP A 657 -21.62 26.66 4.56
C ASP A 657 -21.70 28.03 3.85
N SER A 658 -21.32 28.12 2.56
CA SER A 658 -21.32 29.37 1.80
C SER A 658 -21.95 29.23 0.42
N SER A 659 -22.53 30.32 -0.11
CA SER A 659 -22.95 30.39 -1.51
C SER A 659 -21.80 30.74 -2.46
N SER A 660 -20.61 31.06 -1.93
CA SER A 660 -19.47 31.56 -2.71
C SER A 660 -19.11 30.60 -3.86
N GLY A 661 -18.62 31.15 -4.97
CA GLY A 661 -18.06 30.36 -6.07
C GLY A 661 -16.79 29.61 -5.66
N GLU A 662 -16.30 28.76 -6.56
CA GLU A 662 -15.07 27.98 -6.36
C GLU A 662 -13.86 28.89 -6.15
N ASN A 663 -13.12 28.65 -5.08
CA ASN A 663 -11.82 29.28 -4.86
C ASN A 663 -10.75 28.48 -5.61
N THR A 664 -9.94 29.15 -6.42
CA THR A 664 -8.91 28.54 -7.29
C THR A 664 -7.49 29.02 -6.99
N THR A 665 -7.30 29.76 -5.89
CA THR A 665 -6.03 30.47 -5.59
C THR A 665 -5.31 29.99 -4.34
N LEU A 666 -5.86 29.02 -3.62
CA LEU A 666 -5.31 28.54 -2.35
C LEU A 666 -4.68 27.16 -2.53
N ASN A 667 -3.50 26.93 -1.94
CA ASN A 667 -2.89 25.60 -1.79
C ASN A 667 -3.03 25.14 -0.33
N ARG A 668 -3.92 24.19 -0.07
CA ARG A 668 -4.39 23.78 1.26
C ARG A 668 -4.43 22.27 1.48
N LEU A 669 -4.40 21.46 0.43
CA LEU A 669 -4.51 20.01 0.54
C LEU A 669 -3.76 19.35 -0.62
N ASP A 670 -2.71 18.59 -0.33
CA ASP A 670 -2.06 17.71 -1.28
C ASP A 670 -2.49 16.26 -1.03
N VAL A 671 -2.64 15.44 -2.07
CA VAL A 671 -2.90 13.99 -1.91
C VAL A 671 -1.65 13.17 -2.16
N SER A 672 -1.54 12.04 -1.47
CA SER A 672 -0.51 11.02 -1.68
C SER A 672 -1.16 9.65 -1.87
N SER A 673 -0.39 8.64 -2.27
CA SER A 673 -0.87 7.26 -2.36
C SER A 673 -1.39 6.67 -1.05
N THR A 674 -1.11 7.32 0.10
CA THR A 674 -1.47 6.80 1.42
C THR A 674 -2.37 7.73 2.23
N GLY A 675 -2.80 8.86 1.68
CA GLY A 675 -3.65 9.82 2.38
C GLY A 675 -3.53 11.24 1.83
N PHE A 676 -3.57 12.24 2.70
CA PHE A 676 -3.43 13.65 2.32
C PHE A 676 -2.47 14.42 3.24
N GLU A 677 -1.97 15.55 2.76
CA GLU A 677 -1.05 16.44 3.42
C GLU A 677 -1.59 17.88 3.40
N ILE A 678 -1.28 18.66 4.44
CA ILE A 678 -1.49 20.11 4.46
C ILE A 678 -0.15 20.80 4.18
N PRO A 679 0.06 21.35 2.97
CA PRO A 679 1.40 21.75 2.50
C PRO A 679 1.90 23.10 3.02
N SER A 680 1.03 24.02 3.46
CA SER A 680 1.43 25.37 3.90
C SER A 680 1.33 25.58 5.41
N GLY A 681 2.41 26.08 6.02
CA GLY A 681 2.42 26.54 7.42
C GLY A 681 1.72 27.90 7.57
N ASN A 682 1.02 28.09 8.71
CA ASN A 682 0.18 29.26 9.06
C ASN A 682 -1.18 29.38 8.33
N ASN A 683 -1.87 28.28 8.02
CA ASN A 683 -3.31 28.38 7.73
C ASN A 683 -4.19 27.84 8.86
N ILE A 684 -4.67 28.74 9.70
CA ILE A 684 -5.53 28.41 10.82
C ILE A 684 -6.86 27.74 10.41
N THR A 685 -7.30 27.84 9.16
CA THR A 685 -8.57 27.20 8.74
C THR A 685 -8.46 25.70 8.55
N VAL A 686 -7.25 25.13 8.42
CA VAL A 686 -7.00 23.69 8.21
C VAL A 686 -5.81 23.13 9.01
N ASP A 687 -4.92 23.96 9.56
CA ASP A 687 -3.75 23.54 10.37
C ASP A 687 -3.34 24.62 11.39
N GLY A 688 -4.27 25.04 12.26
CA GLY A 688 -4.01 25.91 13.40
C GLY A 688 -3.32 25.16 14.53
N SER A 689 -2.26 25.74 15.08
CA SER A 689 -1.45 25.07 16.11
C SER A 689 -2.28 24.72 17.36
N GLY A 690 -2.35 23.44 17.68
CA GLY A 690 -3.11 22.93 18.84
C GLY A 690 -4.61 22.74 18.59
N ASP A 691 -5.12 23.13 17.42
CA ASP A 691 -6.54 22.97 17.11
C ASP A 691 -6.85 21.57 16.59
N THR A 692 -8.02 21.05 16.91
CA THR A 692 -8.51 19.78 16.36
C THR A 692 -9.33 20.04 15.11
N TYR A 693 -9.09 19.22 14.09
CA TYR A 693 -9.83 19.17 12.83
C TYR A 693 -10.46 17.81 12.69
N ILE A 694 -11.71 17.76 12.25
CA ILE A 694 -12.38 16.53 11.84
C ILE A 694 -12.39 16.45 10.31
N TYR A 695 -12.33 15.24 9.79
CA TYR A 695 -12.37 15.01 8.35
C TYR A 695 -13.24 13.81 7.97
N MET A 696 -13.75 13.85 6.74
CA MET A 696 -14.25 12.70 6.01
C MET A 696 -13.52 12.64 4.67
N ALA A 697 -12.96 11.48 4.36
CA ALA A 697 -12.27 11.24 3.09
C ALA A 697 -12.86 10.02 2.39
N ILE A 698 -12.89 10.04 1.06
CA ILE A 698 -13.35 8.95 0.19
C ILE A 698 -12.19 8.53 -0.72
N ALA A 699 -11.93 7.23 -0.81
CA ALA A 699 -10.81 6.66 -1.54
C ALA A 699 -10.94 6.92 -3.04
N ALA A 700 -9.81 7.19 -3.70
CA ALA A 700 -9.73 7.25 -5.15
C ALA A 700 -9.93 5.86 -5.76
N GLU A 701 -10.45 5.86 -6.97
CA GLU A 701 -10.51 4.67 -7.81
C GLU A 701 -9.06 4.29 -8.19
N GLU A 702 -8.57 3.13 -7.73
CA GLU A 702 -7.30 2.60 -8.23
C GLU A 702 -7.55 1.81 -9.51
N GLY A 703 -7.15 2.38 -10.65
CA GLY A 703 -7.12 1.65 -11.92
C GLY A 703 -6.03 0.57 -11.93
N ALA A 704 -6.34 -0.61 -12.45
CA ALA A 704 -5.36 -1.66 -12.65
C ALA A 704 -4.32 -1.25 -13.70
N SER A 705 -3.07 -0.99 -13.30
CA SER A 705 -1.97 -0.77 -14.24
C SER A 705 -1.66 -2.06 -15.00
N THR A 706 -1.65 -2.00 -16.34
CA THR A 706 -1.35 -3.15 -17.20
C THR A 706 -0.10 -2.85 -18.01
N THR A 707 0.90 -3.72 -17.93
CA THR A 707 2.11 -3.65 -18.75
C THR A 707 2.13 -4.81 -19.74
N TYR A 708 2.42 -4.52 -21.01
CA TYR A 708 2.41 -5.52 -22.09
C TYR A 708 3.83 -5.88 -22.51
N ASP A 709 4.03 -7.15 -22.87
CA ASP A 709 5.31 -7.61 -23.42
C ASP A 709 5.63 -6.89 -24.73
N SER A 710 6.88 -6.46 -24.89
CA SER A 710 7.37 -5.72 -26.07
C SER A 710 7.28 -6.47 -27.41
N SER A 711 7.13 -7.79 -27.36
CA SER A 711 6.88 -8.65 -28.53
C SER A 711 5.49 -8.45 -29.13
N ILE A 712 4.52 -7.93 -28.36
CA ILE A 712 3.16 -7.63 -28.81
C ILE A 712 3.16 -6.42 -29.74
N LYS A 713 2.53 -6.57 -30.91
CA LYS A 713 2.41 -5.53 -31.95
C LYS A 713 0.99 -5.01 -32.03
N TRP A 714 0.79 -3.76 -31.63
CA TRP A 714 -0.51 -3.11 -31.58
C TRP A 714 -0.92 -2.53 -32.94
N SER A 715 -2.16 -2.80 -33.36
CA SER A 715 -2.73 -2.27 -34.61
C SER A 715 -2.81 -0.74 -34.64
N GLY A 716 -2.96 -0.09 -33.48
CA GLY A 716 -2.97 1.37 -33.30
C GLY A 716 -1.61 2.02 -33.06
N GLY A 717 -0.50 1.27 -33.08
CA GLY A 717 0.86 1.80 -32.92
C GLY A 717 1.35 2.01 -31.48
N THR A 718 0.45 2.13 -30.50
CA THR A 718 0.79 2.20 -29.06
C THR A 718 -0.03 1.22 -28.23
N ALA A 719 0.59 0.64 -27.20
CA ALA A 719 -0.10 -0.22 -26.24
C ALA A 719 -1.12 0.60 -25.41
N PRO A 720 -2.29 0.04 -25.07
CA PRO A 720 -3.21 0.63 -24.09
C PRO A 720 -2.48 0.81 -22.75
N THR A 721 -2.82 1.85 -22.01
CA THR A 721 -2.08 2.20 -20.77
C THR A 721 -2.79 1.74 -19.50
N SER A 722 -4.11 1.52 -19.51
CA SER A 722 -4.94 0.80 -18.51
C SER A 722 -6.40 0.77 -18.99
N PRO A 723 -7.24 -0.18 -18.53
CA PRO A 723 -8.70 -0.10 -18.72
C PRO A 723 -9.27 1.15 -18.07
N ALA A 724 -10.33 1.70 -18.68
CA ALA A 724 -11.17 2.70 -18.03
C ALA A 724 -11.90 2.07 -16.83
N ILE A 725 -12.10 2.86 -15.78
CA ILE A 725 -12.65 2.37 -14.52
C ILE A 725 -14.11 1.98 -14.74
N GLY A 726 -14.47 0.75 -14.34
CA GLY A 726 -15.81 0.18 -14.54
C GLY A 726 -16.09 -0.36 -15.95
N GLU A 727 -15.13 -0.28 -16.87
CA GLU A 727 -15.24 -0.82 -18.22
C GLU A 727 -14.59 -2.21 -18.34
N THR A 728 -15.12 -2.99 -19.29
CA THR A 728 -14.47 -4.23 -19.77
C THR A 728 -13.64 -3.89 -20.99
N ASP A 729 -12.32 -4.04 -20.87
CA ASP A 729 -11.41 -3.97 -22.01
C ASP A 729 -11.42 -5.31 -22.75
N VAL A 730 -11.64 -5.25 -24.06
CA VAL A 730 -11.53 -6.40 -24.95
C VAL A 730 -10.17 -6.34 -25.64
N ILE A 731 -9.27 -7.24 -25.26
CA ILE A 731 -7.94 -7.34 -25.87
C ILE A 731 -7.92 -8.60 -26.73
N THR A 732 -7.78 -8.44 -28.04
CA THR A 732 -7.63 -9.58 -28.95
C THR A 732 -6.16 -9.72 -29.32
N LEU A 733 -5.61 -10.93 -29.13
CA LEU A 733 -4.22 -11.31 -29.37
C LEU A 733 -4.19 -12.44 -30.40
N ASP A 734 -3.50 -12.25 -31.51
CA ASP A 734 -3.37 -13.26 -32.57
C ASP A 734 -1.90 -13.56 -32.87
N THR A 735 -1.58 -14.84 -33.05
CA THR A 735 -0.27 -15.32 -33.51
C THR A 735 -0.44 -16.30 -34.67
N THR A 736 0.54 -16.31 -35.57
CA THR A 736 0.64 -17.27 -36.68
C THR A 736 2.00 -17.98 -36.71
N ASP A 737 2.89 -17.64 -35.78
CA ASP A 737 4.30 -18.07 -35.76
C ASP A 737 4.62 -18.99 -34.59
N GLY A 738 3.61 -19.65 -34.01
CA GLY A 738 3.79 -20.52 -32.85
C GLY A 738 3.96 -19.77 -31.53
N GLY A 739 3.40 -18.55 -31.44
CA GLY A 739 3.43 -17.71 -30.22
C GLY A 739 4.76 -17.02 -29.98
N THR A 740 5.56 -16.83 -31.02
CA THR A 740 6.83 -16.08 -30.95
C THR A 740 6.57 -14.57 -31.02
N THR A 741 5.56 -14.16 -31.78
CA THR A 741 5.02 -12.80 -31.80
C THR A 741 3.50 -12.81 -31.78
N TYR A 742 2.92 -11.76 -31.19
CA TYR A 742 1.47 -11.56 -31.16
C TYR A 742 1.11 -10.20 -31.75
N ARG A 743 0.05 -10.14 -32.54
CA ARG A 743 -0.61 -8.90 -32.94
C ARG A 743 -1.77 -8.66 -31.99
N ALA A 744 -1.93 -7.42 -31.54
CA ALA A 744 -2.98 -7.06 -30.59
C ALA A 744 -3.88 -5.95 -31.13
N ALA A 745 -5.16 -6.04 -30.79
CA ALA A 745 -6.14 -4.98 -30.91
C ALA A 745 -6.84 -4.79 -29.55
N HIS A 746 -7.20 -3.54 -29.24
CA HIS A 746 -7.94 -3.16 -28.04
C HIS A 746 -9.26 -2.52 -28.45
N ALA A 747 -10.35 -2.93 -27.81
CA ALA A 747 -11.66 -2.31 -27.88
C ALA A 747 -12.22 -2.13 -26.46
N ILE A 748 -13.04 -1.11 -26.27
CA ILE A 748 -13.77 -0.84 -25.02
C ILE A 748 -15.22 -1.31 -25.23
N ASP A 749 -15.88 -1.83 -24.19
CA ASP A 749 -17.31 -2.16 -24.28
C ASP A 749 -18.13 -0.93 -24.73
N GLY A 750 -19.11 -1.15 -25.61
CA GLY A 750 -19.93 -0.10 -26.22
C GLY A 750 -19.48 0.43 -27.59
N ALA A 751 -18.27 0.11 -28.06
CA ALA A 751 -17.88 0.34 -29.46
C ALA A 751 -18.37 -0.81 -30.36
N LYS A 752 -19.66 -0.76 -30.74
CA LYS A 752 -20.20 -1.57 -31.85
C LYS A 752 -19.76 -1.07 -33.22
#